data_AF-A0A521UAI8-F1
#
_entry.id   AF-A0A521UAI8-F1
#
_cell.length_a   1.000
_cell.length_b   1.000
_cell.length_c   1.000
_cell.angle_alpha   90.00
_cell.angle_beta   90.00
_cell.angle_gamma   90.00
#
_symmetry.space_group_name_H-M   'P 1'
#
loop_
_entity.id
_entity.type
_entity.pdbx_description
1 polymer ?
#
loop_
_entity_poly.entity_id
_entity_poly.type
_entity_poly.pdbx_seq_one_letter_code
_entity_poly.pdbx_strand_id
1 'polypeptide(L)'
;VYRTKDGIFLDISQGGNGTQIHIYNSFFPQFGNSPIFNGTLDTDIKIGKDSRDYIKSKSGIYHLGVMYQGGLEGPLARIQVVPVLVVDSNVAGVYDTVIPDLSTSWEDYTRYDLKSGEKPKYDFDFTDEKPIILGSGNEFLVYDSNNDGKADYSAGTIGAQVLDVYGVIQNKTADVDKTLKAINGTLLPAFDSRGEFFGVMTDFLGHGTSSASSIASKGEQTYDIYNNTKQFTIKGVAPDAKIVPVKSLWVGDTVYAWLWLSGFDNQEHSWNFTGTPKVDIISNSWGVSNFPSFNAAPGMDVLSVILGILATPHSLDDNYPGVTIVSSAGNSGHGYGTIGLPNASPFGIAVGATTNNVFVGYGPFKDQPRFGNTTSHFNDIVDFSSKGPGIIGDPKPDLMSIGAHGFTPSNVLKTTKNSKEESFSLFGGTSMAAPLVSGSAAVLMEGLNKQSKEYDPFTIKNILMSTAKDLQNDPFTQGSGLVDVDKALSFVNAEEGIFLVHNNASYNNIKKILKPALESINSTSIGFEKFEFPTKIMPMTSWFAGHLLPGEHSKTTFTIENPTDKPIQISVKPTTISLIKNTQFDGTTKVRQQDSMLNKSDTFIPNYIKLSDIKEHKELGEFFDENPIPDKSSLMVLNLNFPFDNFMNKTDIIYANDMKISSLYLYDWIDKNNDTNIASSELSMINRAGSWGTVQELRISEPNEKFTGTPLVGVYPVPTRYSYYLGDTKQNSTSMEYTLSA
;
A
#
# COMPACT_ATOMS: atom_id res chain seq x y z
N VAL A 1 35.32 -18.88 -26.63
CA VAL A 1 36.11 -18.97 -25.39
C VAL A 1 37.57 -19.04 -25.75
N TYR A 2 38.42 -18.20 -25.16
CA TYR A 2 39.86 -18.27 -25.33
C TYR A 2 40.58 -18.07 -23.99
N ARG A 3 41.89 -18.35 -23.97
CA ARG A 3 42.72 -18.29 -22.77
C ARG A 3 43.83 -17.25 -22.93
N THR A 4 44.04 -16.47 -21.88
CA THR A 4 45.20 -15.59 -21.74
C THR A 4 45.98 -15.93 -20.48
N LYS A 5 46.96 -15.11 -20.11
CA LYS A 5 47.61 -15.17 -18.79
C LYS A 5 46.70 -14.66 -17.67
N ASP A 6 45.71 -13.84 -18.03
CA ASP A 6 44.86 -13.10 -17.09
C ASP A 6 43.52 -13.81 -16.81
N GLY A 7 43.21 -14.87 -17.55
CA GLY A 7 42.00 -15.66 -17.35
C GLY A 7 41.52 -16.44 -18.58
N ILE A 8 40.28 -16.92 -18.46
CA ILE A 8 39.47 -17.50 -19.55
C ILE A 8 38.38 -16.50 -19.91
N PHE A 9 38.25 -16.20 -21.20
CA PHE A 9 37.38 -15.13 -21.71
C PHE A 9 36.41 -15.63 -22.77
N LEU A 10 35.23 -15.02 -22.82
CA LEU A 10 34.37 -15.02 -24.00
C LEU A 10 34.88 -13.93 -24.96
N ASP A 11 35.09 -14.30 -26.23
CA ASP A 11 35.45 -13.37 -27.30
C ASP A 11 34.19 -12.65 -27.75
N ILE A 12 33.94 -11.49 -27.17
CA ILE A 12 32.75 -10.65 -27.42
C ILE A 12 33.12 -9.48 -28.32
N SER A 13 34.33 -8.97 -28.18
CA SER A 13 34.88 -7.87 -28.98
C SER A 13 34.99 -8.24 -30.47
N GLN A 14 35.16 -9.53 -30.80
CA GLN A 14 35.15 -10.04 -32.19
C GLN A 14 36.10 -9.25 -33.10
N GLY A 15 37.31 -8.94 -32.61
CA GLY A 15 38.29 -8.14 -33.35
C GLY A 15 37.93 -6.65 -33.49
N GLY A 16 37.09 -6.11 -32.60
CA GLY A 16 36.66 -4.72 -32.57
C GLY A 16 35.30 -4.45 -33.23
N ASN A 17 34.64 -5.46 -33.80
CA ASN A 17 33.29 -5.34 -34.36
C ASN A 17 32.19 -5.38 -33.29
N GLY A 18 32.51 -5.91 -32.11
CA GLY A 18 31.56 -6.21 -31.06
C GLY A 18 30.57 -7.31 -31.43
N THR A 19 29.79 -7.73 -30.44
CA THR A 19 28.70 -8.68 -30.57
C THR A 19 27.37 -7.94 -30.45
N GLN A 20 26.51 -8.07 -31.46
CA GLN A 20 25.16 -7.53 -31.43
C GLN A 20 24.28 -8.38 -30.51
N ILE A 21 23.46 -7.72 -29.68
CA ILE A 21 22.49 -8.36 -28.81
C ILE A 21 21.12 -7.69 -28.97
N HIS A 22 20.06 -8.49 -28.87
CA HIS A 22 18.70 -7.99 -28.79
C HIS A 22 18.33 -7.78 -27.33
N ILE A 23 17.86 -6.59 -26.98
CA ILE A 23 17.54 -6.19 -25.61
C ILE A 23 16.04 -5.90 -25.53
N TYR A 24 15.37 -6.53 -24.56
CA TYR A 24 13.98 -6.23 -24.26
C TYR A 24 13.88 -4.84 -23.60
N ASN A 25 13.05 -3.97 -24.16
CA ASN A 25 12.80 -2.64 -23.63
C ASN A 25 11.73 -2.70 -22.54
N SER A 26 12.14 -2.83 -21.28
CA SER A 26 11.21 -2.85 -20.13
C SER A 26 10.41 -1.56 -19.93
N PHE A 27 10.77 -0.47 -20.62
CA PHE A 27 10.02 0.80 -20.59
C PHE A 27 9.00 0.92 -21.73
N PHE A 28 8.95 -0.02 -22.66
CA PHE A 28 7.92 -0.05 -23.70
C PHE A 28 6.54 -0.33 -23.07
N PRO A 29 5.46 0.33 -23.52
CA PRO A 29 5.35 1.27 -24.63
C PRO A 29 5.50 2.73 -24.22
N GLN A 30 5.75 3.01 -22.93
CA GLN A 30 5.86 4.37 -22.42
C GLN A 30 7.06 5.11 -23.03
N PHE A 31 8.17 4.38 -23.23
CA PHE A 31 9.40 4.90 -23.82
C PHE A 31 9.97 3.93 -24.86
N GLY A 32 10.44 4.50 -25.96
CA GLY A 32 10.96 3.75 -27.11
C GLY A 32 9.87 3.35 -28.12
N ASN A 33 10.28 3.15 -29.37
CA ASN A 33 9.36 2.87 -30.49
C ASN A 33 9.13 1.37 -30.73
N SER A 34 9.82 0.50 -29.98
CA SER A 34 9.80 -0.95 -30.16
C SER A 34 10.01 -1.65 -28.81
N PRO A 35 9.39 -2.84 -28.60
CA PRO A 35 9.64 -3.65 -27.42
C PRO A 35 11.04 -4.29 -27.40
N ILE A 36 11.75 -4.29 -28.53
CA ILE A 36 13.13 -4.78 -28.65
C ILE A 36 13.99 -3.71 -29.34
N PHE A 37 15.20 -3.49 -28.85
CA PHE A 37 16.23 -2.70 -29.53
C PHE A 37 17.55 -3.44 -29.56
N ASN A 38 18.45 -3.01 -30.44
CA ASN A 38 19.78 -3.64 -30.59
C ASN A 38 20.79 -2.93 -29.69
N GLY A 39 21.56 -3.71 -28.95
CA GLY A 39 22.76 -3.27 -28.24
C GLY A 39 24.02 -3.89 -28.84
N THR A 40 25.18 -3.32 -28.53
CA THR A 40 26.48 -3.89 -28.92
C THR A 40 27.32 -4.05 -27.67
N LEU A 41 27.80 -5.27 -27.43
CA LEU A 41 28.84 -5.54 -26.44
C LEU A 41 30.18 -5.58 -27.16
N ASP A 42 31.12 -4.75 -26.75
CA ASP A 42 32.41 -4.56 -27.43
C ASP A 42 33.62 -5.03 -26.60
N THR A 43 33.38 -5.51 -25.39
CA THR A 43 34.40 -5.87 -24.41
C THR A 43 34.34 -7.36 -24.11
N ASP A 44 35.50 -8.03 -24.17
CA ASP A 44 35.61 -9.44 -23.82
C ASP A 44 35.33 -9.67 -22.34
N ILE A 45 34.57 -10.71 -22.06
CA ILE A 45 34.04 -10.99 -20.73
C ILE A 45 34.81 -12.13 -20.09
N LYS A 46 35.24 -11.94 -18.84
CA LYS A 46 35.95 -12.98 -18.10
C LYS A 46 34.97 -13.97 -17.49
N ILE A 47 35.27 -15.26 -17.68
CA ILE A 47 34.47 -16.39 -17.17
C ILE A 47 35.30 -17.40 -16.39
N GLY A 48 36.60 -17.17 -16.24
CA GLY A 48 37.47 -18.05 -15.47
C GLY A 48 38.81 -17.47 -15.10
N LYS A 49 39.42 -18.02 -14.07
CA LYS A 49 40.80 -17.71 -13.64
C LYS A 49 41.82 -18.52 -14.43
N ASP A 50 41.52 -19.79 -14.69
CA ASP A 50 42.37 -20.67 -15.48
C ASP A 50 41.57 -21.83 -16.12
N SER A 51 42.25 -22.73 -16.82
CA SER A 51 41.62 -23.83 -17.54
C SER A 51 40.94 -24.89 -16.66
N ARG A 52 41.21 -24.87 -15.35
CA ARG A 52 40.59 -25.76 -14.35
C ARG A 52 39.44 -25.06 -13.63
N ASP A 53 39.60 -23.77 -13.36
CA ASP A 53 38.64 -22.92 -12.65
C ASP A 53 38.03 -21.85 -13.57
N TYR A 54 36.92 -22.23 -14.22
CA TYR A 54 36.09 -21.35 -15.04
C TYR A 54 34.64 -21.84 -15.08
N ILE A 55 33.71 -20.94 -15.38
CA ILE A 55 32.29 -21.22 -15.57
C ILE A 55 32.13 -22.11 -16.81
N LYS A 56 31.63 -23.33 -16.60
CA LYS A 56 31.48 -24.33 -17.66
C LYS A 56 30.02 -24.46 -18.08
N SER A 57 29.77 -24.22 -19.36
CA SER A 57 28.60 -24.77 -20.05
C SER A 57 28.85 -26.24 -20.40
N LYS A 58 27.85 -27.11 -20.18
CA LYS A 58 27.94 -28.54 -20.53
C LYS A 58 27.84 -28.79 -22.03
N SER A 59 27.03 -28.01 -22.75
CA SER A 59 26.98 -28.03 -24.21
C SER A 59 28.16 -27.32 -24.87
N GLY A 60 28.87 -26.46 -24.12
CA GLY A 60 29.89 -25.56 -24.63
C GLY A 60 29.33 -24.27 -25.25
N ILE A 61 28.01 -24.05 -25.15
CA ILE A 61 27.30 -22.87 -25.65
C ILE A 61 26.97 -21.96 -24.45
N TYR A 62 27.26 -20.67 -24.59
CA TYR A 62 27.00 -19.67 -23.56
C TYR A 62 25.95 -18.70 -24.09
N HIS A 63 24.90 -18.45 -23.31
CA HIS A 63 23.88 -17.46 -23.64
C HIS A 63 24.21 -16.16 -22.91
N LEU A 64 24.36 -15.08 -23.65
CA LEU A 64 24.71 -13.77 -23.11
C LEU A 64 23.59 -12.78 -23.42
N GLY A 65 23.16 -12.05 -22.40
CA GLY A 65 22.12 -11.02 -22.52
C GLY A 65 22.38 -9.85 -21.59
N VAL A 66 21.50 -8.86 -21.65
CA VAL A 66 21.53 -7.68 -20.79
C VAL A 66 20.11 -7.41 -20.29
N MET A 67 19.95 -7.30 -18.97
CA MET A 67 18.75 -6.74 -18.38
C MET A 67 18.82 -5.21 -18.46
N TYR A 68 17.77 -4.61 -19.01
CA TYR A 68 17.63 -3.16 -19.14
C TYR A 68 16.34 -2.74 -18.43
N GLN A 69 16.48 -2.11 -17.26
CA GLN A 69 15.36 -1.80 -16.36
C GLN A 69 15.65 -0.57 -15.49
N GLY A 70 14.70 -0.11 -14.69
CA GLY A 70 14.94 0.94 -13.70
C GLY A 70 13.73 1.82 -13.41
N GLY A 71 13.98 2.89 -12.66
CA GLY A 71 13.03 3.97 -12.42
C GLY A 71 13.26 5.12 -13.41
N LEU A 72 12.18 5.72 -13.93
CA LEU A 72 12.28 6.88 -14.83
C LEU A 72 11.96 8.21 -14.14
N GLU A 73 11.34 8.16 -12.97
CA GLU A 73 10.89 9.34 -12.23
C GLU A 73 11.22 9.21 -10.74
N GLY A 74 11.30 10.37 -10.06
CA GLY A 74 11.59 10.45 -8.64
C GLY A 74 13.08 10.34 -8.28
N PRO A 75 13.39 10.30 -6.97
CA PRO A 75 14.77 10.30 -6.47
C PRO A 75 15.56 9.02 -6.84
N LEU A 76 14.86 7.94 -7.23
CA LEU A 76 15.43 6.67 -7.68
C LEU A 76 15.45 6.54 -9.21
N ALA A 77 15.23 7.63 -9.96
CA ALA A 77 15.21 7.65 -11.42
C ALA A 77 16.60 7.35 -12.01
N ARG A 78 16.90 6.06 -12.17
CA ARG A 78 18.13 5.55 -12.76
C ARG A 78 17.85 4.25 -13.49
N ILE A 79 18.59 4.05 -14.57
CA ILE A 79 18.58 2.82 -15.36
C ILE A 79 19.62 1.87 -14.77
N GLN A 80 19.22 0.62 -14.59
CA GLN A 80 20.07 -0.52 -14.32
C GLN A 80 20.31 -1.26 -15.63
N VAL A 81 21.58 -1.44 -15.94
CA VAL A 81 22.05 -2.29 -17.03
C VAL A 81 22.81 -3.43 -16.38
N VAL A 82 22.31 -4.66 -16.50
CA VAL A 82 22.92 -5.84 -15.86
C VAL A 82 23.30 -6.82 -16.97
N PRO A 83 24.61 -6.99 -17.27
CA PRO A 83 25.06 -8.10 -18.10
C PRO A 83 24.72 -9.43 -17.43
N VAL A 84 24.28 -10.42 -18.21
CA VAL A 84 23.86 -11.71 -17.68
C VAL A 84 24.38 -12.84 -18.55
N LEU A 85 25.03 -13.81 -17.92
CA LEU A 85 25.43 -15.07 -18.52
C LEU A 85 24.48 -16.18 -18.08
N VAL A 86 23.99 -16.96 -19.05
CA VAL A 86 23.12 -18.11 -18.81
C VAL A 86 23.82 -19.37 -19.31
N VAL A 87 23.92 -20.38 -18.44
CA VAL A 87 24.62 -21.64 -18.72
C VAL A 87 23.80 -22.86 -18.32
N ASP A 88 24.07 -23.95 -19.02
CA ASP A 88 23.55 -25.29 -18.76
C ASP A 88 24.54 -26.04 -17.85
N SER A 89 24.49 -25.74 -16.56
CA SER A 89 25.50 -26.17 -15.59
C SER A 89 25.49 -27.69 -15.35
N ASN A 90 24.32 -28.33 -15.47
CA ASN A 90 24.09 -29.72 -15.13
C ASN A 90 23.91 -30.62 -16.36
N VAL A 91 22.98 -30.30 -17.26
CA VAL A 91 22.61 -31.13 -18.41
C VAL A 91 22.81 -30.34 -19.69
N ALA A 92 23.60 -30.88 -20.63
CA ALA A 92 23.88 -30.21 -21.90
C ALA A 92 22.58 -29.88 -22.66
N GLY A 93 22.41 -28.61 -23.02
CA GLY A 93 21.23 -28.08 -23.72
C GLY A 93 20.03 -27.77 -22.84
N VAL A 94 20.12 -27.93 -21.51
CA VAL A 94 19.11 -27.51 -20.54
C VAL A 94 19.71 -26.46 -19.63
N TYR A 95 19.41 -25.21 -19.92
CA TYR A 95 19.90 -24.05 -19.18
C TYR A 95 19.18 -23.94 -17.85
N ASP A 96 19.94 -23.67 -16.79
CA ASP A 96 19.44 -23.72 -15.42
C ASP A 96 20.09 -22.69 -14.49
N THR A 97 21.17 -22.05 -14.94
CA THR A 97 21.98 -21.16 -14.12
C THR A 97 22.12 -19.79 -14.76
N VAL A 98 21.76 -18.75 -14.00
CA VAL A 98 21.92 -17.34 -14.36
C VAL A 98 23.05 -16.76 -13.53
N ILE A 99 23.98 -16.06 -14.15
CA ILE A 99 25.07 -15.37 -13.48
C ILE A 99 24.97 -13.90 -13.90
N PRO A 100 24.41 -13.03 -13.06
CA PRO A 100 24.34 -11.59 -13.32
C PRO A 100 25.64 -10.91 -12.90
N ASP A 101 26.14 -9.98 -13.71
CA ASP A 101 27.30 -9.13 -13.39
C ASP A 101 26.81 -7.90 -12.62
N LEU A 102 26.59 -8.08 -11.32
CA LEU A 102 26.06 -7.07 -10.44
C LEU A 102 27.14 -6.08 -10.00
N SER A 103 28.41 -6.48 -9.95
CA SER A 103 29.55 -5.60 -9.66
C SER A 103 29.72 -4.56 -10.77
N THR A 104 29.74 -4.96 -12.04
CA THR A 104 29.77 -4.03 -13.19
C THR A 104 28.50 -3.19 -13.23
N SER A 105 27.33 -3.81 -12.99
CA SER A 105 26.06 -3.09 -12.98
C SER A 105 26.01 -2.00 -11.90
N TRP A 106 26.52 -2.28 -10.70
CA TRP A 106 26.63 -1.31 -9.61
C TRP A 106 27.55 -0.15 -9.95
N GLU A 107 28.71 -0.44 -10.55
CA GLU A 107 29.65 0.59 -11.01
C GLU A 107 29.03 1.50 -12.07
N ASP A 108 28.23 0.93 -12.99
CA ASP A 108 27.47 1.72 -13.97
C ASP A 108 26.36 2.55 -13.32
N TYR A 109 25.57 1.93 -12.44
CA TYR A 109 24.42 2.55 -11.77
C TYR A 109 24.84 3.74 -10.89
N THR A 110 26.03 3.66 -10.30
CA THR A 110 26.61 4.70 -9.44
C THR A 110 27.65 5.58 -10.16
N ARG A 111 27.79 5.48 -11.49
CA ARG A 111 28.74 6.30 -12.27
C ARG A 111 28.54 7.81 -12.09
N TYR A 112 27.33 8.23 -11.71
CA TYR A 112 26.99 9.63 -11.45
C TYR A 112 27.63 10.19 -10.18
N ASP A 113 28.16 9.33 -9.32
CA ASP A 113 28.89 9.71 -8.10
C ASP A 113 30.37 10.00 -8.40
N LEU A 114 30.85 9.67 -9.61
CA LEU A 114 32.23 9.87 -10.02
C LEU A 114 32.52 11.36 -10.23
N LYS A 115 33.77 11.75 -9.95
CA LYS A 115 34.20 13.14 -10.19
C LYS A 115 34.30 13.40 -11.69
N SER A 116 34.20 14.67 -12.07
CA SER A 116 34.38 15.07 -13.47
C SER A 116 35.74 14.56 -14.01
N GLY A 117 35.70 13.81 -15.11
CA GLY A 117 36.88 13.21 -15.74
C GLY A 117 37.21 11.79 -15.28
N GLU A 118 36.61 11.30 -14.19
CA GLU A 118 36.68 9.88 -13.81
C GLU A 118 35.74 9.05 -14.69
N LYS A 119 36.14 7.81 -14.97
CA LYS A 119 35.32 6.82 -15.68
C LYS A 119 34.99 5.66 -14.75
N PRO A 120 33.79 5.07 -14.86
CA PRO A 120 33.46 3.85 -14.13
C PRO A 120 34.44 2.74 -14.52
N LYS A 121 34.80 1.90 -13.55
CA LYS A 121 35.73 0.79 -13.72
C LYS A 121 34.92 -0.49 -13.81
N TYR A 122 34.43 -0.78 -15.00
CA TYR A 122 33.79 -2.06 -15.30
C TYR A 122 34.85 -3.18 -15.28
N ASP A 123 34.57 -4.28 -14.61
CA ASP A 123 35.43 -5.47 -14.58
C ASP A 123 35.00 -6.52 -15.61
N PHE A 124 33.71 -6.56 -15.97
CA PHE A 124 33.11 -7.54 -16.88
C PHE A 124 33.54 -8.98 -16.54
N ASP A 125 33.53 -9.31 -15.25
CA ASP A 125 34.03 -10.56 -14.71
C ASP A 125 32.90 -11.35 -14.05
N PHE A 126 32.45 -12.44 -14.67
CA PHE A 126 31.42 -13.28 -14.05
C PHE A 126 31.98 -14.20 -12.94
N THR A 127 33.29 -14.20 -12.69
CA THR A 127 33.93 -15.16 -11.75
C THR A 127 33.87 -14.77 -10.29
N ASP A 128 33.54 -13.52 -9.99
CA ASP A 128 33.26 -13.02 -8.64
C ASP A 128 31.76 -12.93 -8.33
N GLU A 129 30.92 -13.26 -9.32
CA GLU A 129 29.47 -13.23 -9.19
C GLU A 129 28.88 -14.51 -8.63
N LYS A 130 27.73 -14.37 -7.96
CA LYS A 130 27.01 -15.50 -7.39
C LYS A 130 26.07 -16.12 -8.44
N PRO A 131 26.23 -17.41 -8.80
CA PRO A 131 25.29 -18.08 -9.68
C PRO A 131 23.93 -18.26 -9.03
N ILE A 132 22.87 -18.05 -9.82
CA ILE A 132 21.47 -18.16 -9.42
C ILE A 132 20.84 -19.34 -10.13
N ILE A 133 20.28 -20.25 -9.35
CA ILE A 133 19.55 -21.43 -9.84
C ILE A 133 18.11 -21.32 -9.35
N LEU A 134 17.16 -21.42 -10.27
CA LEU A 134 15.73 -21.33 -9.96
C LEU A 134 15.30 -22.52 -9.07
N GLY A 135 14.60 -22.22 -7.98
CA GLY A 135 14.14 -23.23 -7.00
C GLY A 135 15.14 -23.51 -5.87
N SER A 136 16.25 -22.77 -5.81
CA SER A 136 17.25 -22.88 -4.73
C SER A 136 16.83 -22.17 -3.44
N GLY A 137 15.83 -21.27 -3.50
CA GLY A 137 15.43 -20.38 -2.40
C GLY A 137 16.34 -19.16 -2.23
N ASN A 138 17.26 -18.92 -3.18
CA ASN A 138 18.20 -17.79 -3.20
C ASN A 138 18.18 -17.07 -4.56
N GLU A 139 17.00 -16.84 -5.11
CA GLU A 139 16.79 -16.25 -6.44
C GLU A 139 16.94 -14.71 -6.48
N PHE A 140 17.53 -14.12 -5.45
CA PHE A 140 17.68 -12.67 -5.30
C PHE A 140 18.93 -12.16 -6.00
N LEU A 141 18.76 -11.17 -6.88
CA LEU A 141 19.85 -10.48 -7.56
C LEU A 141 20.30 -9.30 -6.71
N VAL A 142 21.05 -9.59 -5.65
CA VAL A 142 21.51 -8.60 -4.67
C VAL A 142 23.03 -8.54 -4.59
N TYR A 143 23.57 -7.35 -4.40
CA TYR A 143 25.00 -7.11 -4.28
C TYR A 143 25.31 -6.26 -3.04
N ASP A 144 26.27 -6.74 -2.26
CA ASP A 144 26.85 -6.06 -1.10
C ASP A 144 28.17 -5.44 -1.55
N SER A 145 28.15 -4.12 -1.78
CA SER A 145 29.25 -3.42 -2.43
C SER A 145 30.42 -3.12 -1.50
N ASN A 146 30.18 -3.18 -0.18
CA ASN A 146 31.16 -2.83 0.84
C ASN A 146 31.54 -4.02 1.75
N ASN A 147 30.93 -5.19 1.54
CA ASN A 147 31.10 -6.42 2.32
C ASN A 147 30.74 -6.27 3.82
N ASP A 148 29.74 -5.45 4.15
CA ASP A 148 29.24 -5.29 5.53
C ASP A 148 28.18 -6.33 5.93
N GLY A 149 27.80 -7.21 4.99
CA GLY A 149 26.79 -8.25 5.17
C GLY A 149 25.37 -7.79 4.83
N LYS A 150 25.17 -6.53 4.39
CA LYS A 150 23.88 -5.99 3.92
C LYS A 150 23.95 -5.72 2.42
N ALA A 151 22.86 -6.01 1.72
CA ALA A 151 22.77 -5.67 0.30
C ALA A 151 22.66 -4.15 0.11
N ASP A 152 23.43 -3.62 -0.85
CA ASP A 152 23.43 -2.21 -1.25
C ASP A 152 22.71 -1.99 -2.59
N TYR A 153 22.58 -3.04 -3.39
CA TYR A 153 22.06 -3.00 -4.73
C TYR A 153 21.16 -4.21 -4.99
N SER A 154 20.05 -4.01 -5.70
CA SER A 154 19.17 -5.09 -6.14
C SER A 154 18.73 -4.88 -7.57
N ALA A 155 18.86 -5.93 -8.38
CA ALA A 155 18.32 -6.02 -9.74
C ALA A 155 17.02 -6.84 -9.80
N GLY A 156 16.42 -7.18 -8.66
CA GLY A 156 15.17 -7.93 -8.56
C GLY A 156 15.32 -9.38 -8.13
N THR A 157 14.30 -10.17 -8.41
CA THR A 157 14.24 -11.61 -8.08
C THR A 157 13.88 -12.42 -9.32
N ILE A 158 14.65 -13.46 -9.60
CA ILE A 158 14.37 -14.38 -10.72
C ILE A 158 13.21 -15.30 -10.34
N GLY A 159 12.38 -15.63 -11.33
CA GLY A 159 11.28 -16.58 -11.14
C GLY A 159 9.91 -16.03 -11.52
N ALA A 160 9.85 -14.80 -12.03
CA ALA A 160 8.58 -14.18 -12.41
C ALA A 160 8.02 -14.84 -13.68
N GLN A 161 6.73 -15.14 -13.69
CA GLN A 161 6.02 -15.42 -14.94
C GLN A 161 5.63 -14.11 -15.59
N VAL A 162 5.82 -14.01 -16.91
CA VAL A 162 5.62 -12.75 -17.67
C VAL A 162 4.54 -12.97 -18.71
N LEU A 163 3.52 -12.12 -18.72
CA LEU A 163 2.51 -12.11 -19.76
C LEU A 163 3.09 -11.49 -21.04
N ASP A 164 3.25 -12.28 -22.10
CA ASP A 164 3.81 -11.82 -23.39
C ASP A 164 2.79 -11.02 -24.20
N VAL A 165 2.40 -9.84 -23.68
CA VAL A 165 1.38 -8.97 -24.29
C VAL A 165 1.74 -8.57 -25.73
N TYR A 166 3.03 -8.34 -25.98
CA TYR A 166 3.52 -7.86 -27.28
C TYR A 166 3.97 -8.98 -28.21
N GLY A 167 3.84 -10.25 -27.80
CA GLY A 167 4.26 -11.39 -28.61
C GLY A 167 5.76 -11.39 -28.92
N VAL A 168 6.60 -10.86 -28.03
CA VAL A 168 8.05 -10.77 -28.24
C VAL A 168 8.70 -12.15 -28.30
N ILE A 169 8.22 -13.08 -27.49
CA ILE A 169 8.80 -14.41 -27.38
C ILE A 169 8.05 -15.40 -28.27
N GLN A 170 6.72 -15.39 -28.22
CA GLN A 170 5.89 -16.39 -28.90
C GLN A 170 5.36 -15.92 -30.26
N ASN A 171 5.72 -14.71 -30.71
CA ASN A 171 5.23 -14.10 -31.95
C ASN A 171 3.69 -14.09 -32.06
N LYS A 172 3.00 -13.99 -30.91
CA LYS A 172 1.55 -13.93 -30.77
C LYS A 172 1.21 -12.80 -29.80
N THR A 173 0.74 -11.68 -30.35
CA THR A 173 0.29 -10.54 -29.55
C THR A 173 -1.00 -10.85 -28.82
N ALA A 174 -1.15 -10.31 -27.63
CA ALA A 174 -2.41 -10.33 -26.89
C ALA A 174 -3.46 -9.43 -27.57
N ASP A 175 -4.72 -9.86 -27.51
CA ASP A 175 -5.90 -9.04 -27.72
C ASP A 175 -6.07 -8.10 -26.54
N VAL A 176 -6.13 -6.80 -26.84
CA VAL A 176 -6.24 -5.74 -25.85
C VAL A 176 -7.64 -5.15 -25.90
N ASP A 177 -8.47 -5.51 -24.92
CA ASP A 177 -9.74 -4.85 -24.68
C ASP A 177 -9.52 -3.42 -24.18
N LYS A 178 -10.44 -2.51 -24.52
CA LYS A 178 -10.34 -1.10 -24.14
C LYS A 178 -10.33 -0.91 -22.61
N THR A 179 -11.10 -1.74 -21.91
CA THR A 179 -11.38 -1.64 -20.47
C THR A 179 -10.56 -2.65 -19.67
N LEU A 180 -10.62 -3.93 -20.04
CA LEU A 180 -9.95 -5.02 -19.34
C LEU A 180 -8.48 -5.18 -19.72
N LYS A 181 -8.02 -4.44 -20.74
CA LYS A 181 -6.66 -4.50 -21.28
C LYS A 181 -6.37 -5.90 -21.86
N ALA A 182 -5.19 -6.48 -21.68
CA ALA A 182 -4.88 -7.81 -22.21
C ALA A 182 -5.86 -8.86 -21.65
N ILE A 183 -6.77 -9.35 -22.50
CA ILE A 183 -7.80 -10.33 -22.14
C ILE A 183 -7.39 -11.76 -22.48
N ASN A 184 -6.41 -11.91 -23.36
CA ASN A 184 -5.67 -13.14 -23.58
C ASN A 184 -4.17 -12.81 -23.63
N GLY A 185 -3.34 -13.85 -23.65
CA GLY A 185 -1.90 -13.69 -23.78
C GLY A 185 -1.17 -14.93 -23.32
N THR A 186 0.03 -15.12 -23.85
CA THR A 186 0.84 -16.27 -23.45
C THR A 186 1.56 -15.92 -22.15
N LEU A 187 1.16 -16.58 -21.06
CA LEU A 187 1.89 -16.51 -19.81
C LEU A 187 3.18 -17.35 -19.94
N LEU A 188 4.31 -16.67 -20.02
CA LEU A 188 5.61 -17.31 -20.15
C LEU A 188 6.01 -18.00 -18.84
N PRO A 189 6.69 -19.16 -18.91
CA PRO A 189 7.28 -19.76 -17.72
C PRO A 189 8.32 -18.81 -17.11
N ALA A 190 8.64 -19.06 -15.85
CA ALA A 190 9.66 -18.31 -15.13
C ALA A 190 11.05 -18.33 -15.81
N PHE A 191 11.35 -19.42 -16.51
CA PHE A 191 12.63 -19.67 -17.15
C PHE A 191 12.46 -20.56 -18.37
N ASP A 192 13.08 -20.23 -19.50
CA ASP A 192 13.12 -21.10 -20.67
C ASP A 192 14.27 -22.09 -20.58
N SER A 193 13.97 -23.39 -20.65
CA SER A 193 14.96 -24.47 -20.64
C SER A 193 16.03 -24.36 -21.74
N ARG A 194 15.77 -23.62 -22.82
CA ARG A 194 16.73 -23.37 -23.92
C ARG A 194 17.62 -22.14 -23.67
N GLY A 195 17.43 -21.42 -22.56
CA GLY A 195 18.24 -20.27 -22.18
C GLY A 195 17.94 -18.99 -22.99
N GLU A 196 16.78 -18.90 -23.67
CA GLU A 196 16.44 -17.71 -24.47
C GLU A 196 15.89 -16.55 -23.63
N PHE A 197 15.20 -16.84 -22.53
CA PHE A 197 14.67 -15.82 -21.61
C PHE A 197 14.48 -16.36 -20.18
N PHE A 198 14.36 -15.43 -19.25
CA PHE A 198 13.91 -15.67 -17.87
C PHE A 198 13.16 -14.43 -17.36
N GLY A 199 12.23 -14.62 -16.43
CA GLY A 199 11.45 -13.53 -15.86
C GLY A 199 12.00 -13.02 -14.53
N VAL A 200 11.94 -11.70 -14.35
CA VAL A 200 12.43 -10.99 -13.17
C VAL A 200 11.32 -10.13 -12.57
N MET A 201 11.12 -10.22 -11.25
CA MET A 201 10.25 -9.32 -10.49
C MET A 201 11.07 -8.19 -9.87
N THR A 202 10.61 -6.95 -10.03
CA THR A 202 11.27 -5.75 -9.52
C THR A 202 10.30 -4.76 -8.88
N ASP A 203 10.75 -4.10 -7.81
CA ASP A 203 10.08 -2.97 -7.17
C ASP A 203 11.09 -1.86 -6.87
N PHE A 204 11.24 -0.94 -7.81
CA PHE A 204 12.23 0.14 -7.70
C PHE A 204 11.85 1.21 -6.67
N LEU A 205 10.54 1.41 -6.41
CA LEU A 205 10.07 2.47 -5.52
C LEU A 205 9.89 1.99 -4.07
N GLY A 206 9.73 0.68 -3.86
CA GLY A 206 9.65 0.07 -2.52
C GLY A 206 8.24 0.02 -1.92
N HIS A 207 7.20 0.52 -2.62
CA HIS A 207 5.81 0.48 -2.11
C HIS A 207 5.30 -0.95 -1.98
N GLY A 208 5.52 -1.78 -3.01
CA GLY A 208 5.14 -3.19 -2.99
C GLY A 208 5.93 -3.98 -1.95
N THR A 209 7.23 -3.69 -1.83
CA THR A 209 8.15 -4.28 -0.86
C THR A 209 7.72 -3.97 0.57
N SER A 210 7.36 -2.71 0.85
CA SER A 210 6.88 -2.27 2.16
C SER A 210 5.51 -2.90 2.51
N SER A 211 4.64 -3.02 1.51
CA SER A 211 3.34 -3.72 1.64
C SER A 211 3.52 -5.21 1.96
N ALA A 212 4.36 -5.92 1.19
CA ALA A 212 4.68 -7.33 1.43
C ALA A 212 5.37 -7.55 2.78
N SER A 213 6.26 -6.64 3.19
CA SER A 213 6.96 -6.71 4.46
C SER A 213 6.02 -6.50 5.66
N SER A 214 5.00 -5.66 5.51
CA SER A 214 3.95 -5.49 6.52
C SER A 214 3.16 -6.79 6.77
N ILE A 215 3.02 -7.63 5.73
CA ILE A 215 2.41 -8.95 5.84
C ILE A 215 3.40 -9.95 6.44
N ALA A 216 4.55 -10.16 5.80
CA ALA A 216 5.35 -11.38 5.98
C ALA A 216 6.83 -11.15 6.31
N SER A 217 7.24 -9.95 6.73
CA SER A 217 8.62 -9.78 7.21
C SER A 217 8.90 -10.72 8.38
N LYS A 218 9.97 -11.51 8.29
CA LYS A 218 10.41 -12.40 9.37
C LYS A 218 11.00 -11.65 10.56
N GLY A 219 11.46 -10.42 10.35
CA GLY A 219 12.11 -9.61 11.39
C GLY A 219 13.49 -10.11 11.80
N GLU A 220 14.22 -10.78 10.90
CA GLU A 220 15.56 -11.32 11.18
C GLU A 220 16.65 -10.22 11.20
N GLN A 221 16.45 -9.14 10.45
CA GLN A 221 17.35 -7.99 10.43
C GLN A 221 17.03 -7.01 11.57
N THR A 222 18.07 -6.38 12.10
CA THR A 222 17.96 -5.29 13.07
C THR A 222 18.32 -3.96 12.44
N TYR A 223 17.61 -2.92 12.85
CA TYR A 223 17.72 -1.56 12.35
C TYR A 223 17.94 -0.57 13.49
N ASP A 224 18.71 0.47 13.21
CA ASP A 224 18.84 1.63 14.06
C ASP A 224 17.84 2.73 13.64
N ILE A 225 16.64 2.69 14.21
CA ILE A 225 15.58 3.65 13.90
C ILE A 225 15.79 4.99 14.65
N TYR A 226 16.34 4.96 15.86
CA TYR A 226 16.38 6.11 16.78
C TYR A 226 17.80 6.38 17.33
N ASN A 227 18.75 6.67 16.43
CA ASN A 227 20.09 7.19 16.73
C ASN A 227 20.96 6.34 17.68
N ASN A 228 21.08 5.06 17.40
CA ASN A 228 21.89 4.02 18.03
C ASN A 228 21.61 3.78 19.52
N THR A 229 20.43 4.19 19.99
CA THR A 229 20.01 3.93 21.38
C THR A 229 19.55 2.49 21.57
N LYS A 230 18.91 1.91 20.57
CA LYS A 230 18.37 0.55 20.56
C LYS A 230 18.23 0.05 19.13
N GLN A 231 18.54 -1.22 18.92
CA GLN A 231 18.29 -1.95 17.67
C GLN A 231 16.85 -2.50 17.66
N PHE A 232 16.17 -2.39 16.52
CA PHE A 232 14.78 -2.82 16.34
C PHE A 232 14.67 -3.87 15.23
N THR A 233 13.86 -4.89 15.45
CA THR A 233 13.41 -5.82 14.42
C THR A 233 12.03 -5.42 13.94
N ILE A 234 11.79 -5.40 12.64
CA ILE A 234 10.48 -5.06 12.08
C ILE A 234 9.84 -6.32 11.49
N LYS A 235 8.90 -6.89 12.24
CA LYS A 235 8.22 -8.15 11.89
C LYS A 235 6.85 -7.86 11.28
N GLY A 236 6.49 -8.60 10.23
CA GLY A 236 5.15 -8.55 9.64
C GLY A 236 4.13 -9.27 10.51
N VAL A 237 2.84 -9.09 10.21
CA VAL A 237 1.74 -9.70 10.97
C VAL A 237 1.73 -11.24 10.86
N ALA A 238 2.04 -11.77 9.67
CA ALA A 238 2.08 -13.19 9.33
C ALA A 238 3.47 -13.56 8.74
N PRO A 239 4.53 -13.62 9.57
CA PRO A 239 5.92 -13.79 9.13
C PRO A 239 6.21 -15.08 8.34
N ASP A 240 5.39 -16.11 8.53
CA ASP A 240 5.54 -17.42 7.88
C ASP A 240 4.65 -17.56 6.63
N ALA A 241 3.86 -16.53 6.31
CA ALA A 241 3.09 -16.49 5.07
C ALA A 241 4.04 -16.35 3.86
N LYS A 242 3.68 -17.01 2.76
CA LYS A 242 4.41 -16.90 1.50
C LYS A 242 3.82 -15.77 0.67
N ILE A 243 4.70 -14.99 0.02
CA ILE A 243 4.30 -13.88 -0.85
C ILE A 243 4.45 -14.30 -2.31
N VAL A 244 3.39 -14.12 -3.09
CA VAL A 244 3.44 -14.15 -4.56
C VAL A 244 3.37 -12.70 -5.04
N PRO A 245 4.51 -12.05 -5.35
CA PRO A 245 4.49 -10.69 -5.83
C PRO A 245 3.92 -10.65 -7.25
N VAL A 246 3.02 -9.71 -7.49
CA VAL A 246 2.44 -9.46 -8.82
C VAL A 246 2.58 -7.98 -9.11
N LYS A 247 3.19 -7.67 -10.24
CA LYS A 247 3.23 -6.31 -10.76
C LYS A 247 1.94 -6.07 -11.55
N SER A 248 1.07 -5.24 -10.99
CA SER A 248 -0.18 -4.80 -11.61
C SER A 248 -0.10 -3.33 -12.01
N LEU A 249 -1.05 -2.85 -12.82
CA LEU A 249 -1.20 -1.46 -13.28
C LEU A 249 -0.23 -1.05 -14.40
N TRP A 250 0.37 -1.99 -15.11
CA TRP A 250 1.15 -1.69 -16.30
C TRP A 250 0.28 -1.77 -17.56
N VAL A 251 0.18 -2.94 -18.19
CA VAL A 251 -0.67 -3.18 -19.36
C VAL A 251 -1.27 -4.57 -19.26
N GLY A 252 -2.60 -4.68 -19.10
CA GLY A 252 -3.28 -5.97 -19.22
C GLY A 252 -3.18 -6.92 -18.04
N ASP A 253 -2.36 -6.58 -17.06
CA ASP A 253 -1.95 -7.49 -16.01
C ASP A 253 -2.98 -7.66 -14.88
N THR A 254 -3.82 -6.68 -14.59
CA THR A 254 -4.58 -6.66 -13.33
C THR A 254 -5.66 -7.74 -13.29
N VAL A 255 -6.53 -7.78 -14.30
CA VAL A 255 -7.59 -8.79 -14.39
C VAL A 255 -6.98 -10.17 -14.66
N TYR A 256 -6.02 -10.26 -15.59
CA TYR A 256 -5.33 -11.51 -15.89
C TYR A 256 -4.66 -12.10 -14.65
N ALA A 257 -3.96 -11.29 -13.86
CA ALA A 257 -3.31 -11.74 -12.64
C ALA A 257 -4.31 -12.10 -11.55
N TRP A 258 -5.40 -11.34 -11.38
CA TRP A 258 -6.45 -11.73 -10.43
C TRP A 258 -7.07 -13.08 -10.77
N LEU A 259 -7.36 -13.34 -12.05
CA LEU A 259 -7.87 -14.63 -12.51
C LEU A 259 -6.84 -15.75 -12.29
N TRP A 260 -5.59 -15.52 -12.68
CA TRP A 260 -4.50 -16.47 -12.48
C TRP A 260 -4.26 -16.80 -11.00
N LEU A 261 -4.17 -15.79 -10.14
CA LEU A 261 -4.05 -15.95 -8.69
C LEU A 261 -5.24 -16.71 -8.10
N SER A 262 -6.45 -16.50 -8.66
CA SER A 262 -7.66 -17.20 -8.27
C SER A 262 -7.77 -18.63 -8.81
N GLY A 263 -6.72 -19.12 -9.49
CA GLY A 263 -6.64 -20.51 -9.93
C GLY A 263 -7.20 -20.75 -11.34
N PHE A 264 -7.38 -19.72 -12.15
CA PHE A 264 -7.80 -19.87 -13.53
C PHE A 264 -6.59 -19.80 -14.47
N ASP A 265 -6.48 -20.75 -15.40
CA ASP A 265 -5.52 -20.67 -16.49
C ASP A 265 -6.24 -20.28 -17.79
N ASN A 266 -5.63 -19.37 -18.55
CA ASN A 266 -6.15 -18.94 -19.83
C ASN A 266 -5.66 -19.87 -20.94
N GLN A 267 -6.58 -20.51 -21.64
CA GLN A 267 -6.29 -21.31 -22.83
C GLN A 267 -6.98 -20.66 -24.04
N GLU A 268 -6.16 -20.10 -24.92
CA GLU A 268 -6.61 -19.26 -26.05
C GLU A 268 -7.39 -18.05 -25.59
N HIS A 269 -8.71 -18.16 -25.49
CA HIS A 269 -9.62 -17.10 -25.05
C HIS A 269 -10.48 -17.53 -23.87
N SER A 270 -10.35 -18.77 -23.37
CA SER A 270 -11.18 -19.32 -22.29
C SER A 270 -10.42 -19.44 -20.97
N TRP A 271 -11.08 -19.12 -19.87
CA TRP A 271 -10.53 -19.27 -18.52
C TRP A 271 -11.08 -20.53 -17.85
N ASN A 272 -10.17 -21.44 -17.51
CA ASN A 272 -10.54 -22.71 -16.89
C ASN A 272 -10.02 -22.76 -15.46
N PHE A 273 -10.90 -23.10 -14.51
CA PHE A 273 -10.48 -23.29 -13.13
C PHE A 273 -9.64 -24.56 -13.00
N THR A 274 -8.47 -24.42 -12.37
CA THR A 274 -7.47 -25.49 -12.23
C THR A 274 -7.72 -26.40 -11.01
N GLY A 275 -8.80 -26.16 -10.27
CA GLY A 275 -9.22 -26.94 -9.11
C GLY A 275 -8.87 -26.32 -7.75
N THR A 276 -7.93 -25.38 -7.70
CA THR A 276 -7.61 -24.63 -6.49
C THR A 276 -7.11 -23.22 -6.84
N PRO A 277 -7.43 -22.19 -6.04
CA PRO A 277 -6.72 -20.92 -6.10
C PRO A 277 -5.21 -21.11 -5.88
N LYS A 278 -4.40 -20.22 -6.48
CA LYS A 278 -2.93 -20.21 -6.29
C LYS A 278 -2.52 -19.44 -5.03
N VAL A 279 -3.42 -18.63 -4.47
CA VAL A 279 -3.24 -17.88 -3.22
C VAL A 279 -4.53 -17.90 -2.40
N ASP A 280 -4.41 -17.82 -1.08
CA ASP A 280 -5.55 -17.70 -0.17
C ASP A 280 -6.09 -16.25 -0.09
N ILE A 281 -5.17 -15.27 -0.24
CA ILE A 281 -5.44 -13.84 -0.06
C ILE A 281 -4.80 -13.03 -1.18
N ILE A 282 -5.57 -12.12 -1.77
CA ILE A 282 -5.08 -11.06 -2.66
C ILE A 282 -5.11 -9.74 -1.89
N SER A 283 -3.97 -9.06 -1.78
CA SER A 283 -3.82 -7.76 -1.10
C SER A 283 -3.62 -6.64 -2.12
N ASN A 284 -4.59 -5.72 -2.24
CA ASN A 284 -4.54 -4.59 -3.15
C ASN A 284 -4.31 -3.28 -2.37
N SER A 285 -3.09 -2.76 -2.41
CA SER A 285 -2.71 -1.46 -1.83
C SER A 285 -2.73 -0.31 -2.84
N TRP A 286 -3.63 -0.39 -3.82
CA TRP A 286 -3.81 0.59 -4.90
C TRP A 286 -5.31 0.83 -5.15
N GLY A 287 -5.63 1.93 -5.80
CA GLY A 287 -6.99 2.30 -6.19
C GLY A 287 -6.93 3.57 -7.04
N VAL A 288 -7.94 3.80 -7.89
CA VAL A 288 -7.93 4.96 -8.77
C VAL A 288 -9.07 5.89 -8.36
N SER A 289 -8.72 6.99 -7.68
CA SER A 289 -9.66 8.03 -7.27
C SER A 289 -10.13 8.94 -8.41
N ASN A 290 -9.45 8.91 -9.58
CA ASN A 290 -9.62 9.87 -10.69
C ASN A 290 -9.87 9.26 -12.09
N PHE A 291 -10.56 8.13 -12.26
CA PHE A 291 -10.96 7.64 -13.59
C PHE A 291 -12.48 7.72 -13.80
N PRO A 292 -12.94 8.04 -15.03
CA PRO A 292 -14.30 8.50 -15.31
C PRO A 292 -15.31 7.44 -14.91
N SER A 293 -16.41 7.89 -14.30
CA SER A 293 -17.69 7.18 -14.28
C SER A 293 -17.99 6.68 -15.69
N PHE A 294 -17.65 5.42 -15.98
CA PHE A 294 -18.02 4.78 -17.22
C PHE A 294 -19.55 4.81 -17.32
N ASN A 295 -20.08 4.90 -18.54
CA ASN A 295 -21.51 4.99 -18.86
C ASN A 295 -22.33 3.73 -18.48
N ALA A 296 -21.99 3.01 -17.41
CA ALA A 296 -22.77 1.89 -16.89
C ALA A 296 -23.46 2.31 -15.58
N ALA A 297 -24.80 2.34 -15.61
CA ALA A 297 -25.61 2.55 -14.43
C ALA A 297 -25.72 1.24 -13.63
N PRO A 298 -25.60 1.24 -12.27
CA PRO A 298 -25.35 2.36 -11.39
C PRO A 298 -23.94 2.28 -10.75
N GLY A 299 -22.95 2.96 -11.33
CA GLY A 299 -21.76 3.44 -10.60
C GLY A 299 -20.67 2.43 -10.23
N MET A 300 -20.89 1.12 -10.32
CA MET A 300 -19.82 0.11 -10.16
C MET A 300 -19.06 -0.10 -11.47
N ASP A 301 -17.73 0.03 -11.43
CA ASP A 301 -16.88 -0.27 -12.57
C ASP A 301 -16.66 -1.78 -12.73
N VAL A 302 -16.14 -2.18 -13.90
CA VAL A 302 -15.95 -3.60 -14.24
C VAL A 302 -14.97 -4.32 -13.30
N LEU A 303 -13.93 -3.63 -12.80
CA LEU A 303 -12.98 -4.23 -11.86
C LEU A 303 -13.65 -4.50 -10.52
N SER A 304 -14.55 -3.61 -10.05
CA SER A 304 -15.33 -3.86 -8.84
C SER A 304 -16.25 -5.07 -8.97
N VAL A 305 -16.87 -5.25 -10.15
CA VAL A 305 -17.71 -6.43 -10.42
C VAL A 305 -16.85 -7.70 -10.46
N ILE A 306 -15.71 -7.68 -11.15
CA ILE A 306 -14.77 -8.83 -11.20
C ILE A 306 -14.26 -9.17 -9.80
N LEU A 307 -13.86 -8.17 -8.99
CA LEU A 307 -13.44 -8.38 -7.61
C LEU A 307 -14.57 -9.07 -6.81
N GLY A 308 -15.80 -8.57 -6.94
CA GLY A 308 -16.96 -9.17 -6.28
C GLY A 308 -17.19 -10.62 -6.69
N ILE A 309 -17.07 -10.91 -7.99
CA ILE A 309 -17.18 -12.27 -8.54
C ILE A 309 -16.07 -13.17 -7.99
N LEU A 310 -14.81 -12.73 -8.00
CA LEU A 310 -13.68 -13.52 -7.50
C LEU A 310 -13.74 -13.75 -5.99
N ALA A 311 -14.27 -12.81 -5.21
CA ALA A 311 -14.49 -12.99 -3.79
C ALA A 311 -15.66 -13.95 -3.47
N THR A 312 -16.48 -14.30 -4.46
CA THR A 312 -17.69 -15.09 -4.24
C THR A 312 -17.51 -16.56 -4.66
N PRO A 313 -17.70 -17.53 -3.75
CA PRO A 313 -17.70 -18.94 -4.10
C PRO A 313 -18.72 -19.27 -5.21
N HIS A 314 -18.40 -20.23 -6.06
CA HIS A 314 -19.25 -20.75 -7.14
C HIS A 314 -19.63 -19.75 -8.24
N SER A 315 -18.97 -18.60 -8.33
CA SER A 315 -19.36 -17.50 -9.23
C SER A 315 -18.91 -17.67 -10.69
N LEU A 316 -17.76 -18.32 -10.89
CA LEU A 316 -17.11 -18.54 -12.19
C LEU A 316 -17.05 -20.02 -12.58
N ASP A 317 -16.99 -20.92 -11.60
CA ASP A 317 -16.99 -22.38 -11.77
C ASP A 317 -17.73 -23.00 -10.59
N ASP A 318 -18.38 -24.16 -10.77
CA ASP A 318 -19.14 -24.83 -9.69
C ASP A 318 -18.26 -25.27 -8.51
N ASN A 319 -16.96 -25.47 -8.72
CA ASN A 319 -16.02 -25.85 -7.66
C ASN A 319 -15.14 -24.69 -7.18
N TYR A 320 -15.33 -23.47 -7.71
CA TYR A 320 -14.53 -22.33 -7.31
C TYR A 320 -14.85 -21.90 -5.87
N PRO A 321 -13.87 -21.89 -4.94
CA PRO A 321 -14.14 -21.58 -3.52
C PRO A 321 -14.18 -20.08 -3.22
N GLY A 322 -13.87 -19.21 -4.18
CA GLY A 322 -13.63 -17.78 -3.92
C GLY A 322 -12.22 -17.53 -3.37
N VAL A 323 -11.77 -16.27 -3.44
CA VAL A 323 -10.50 -15.82 -2.86
C VAL A 323 -10.74 -14.61 -1.98
N THR A 324 -10.09 -14.55 -0.82
CA THR A 324 -10.20 -13.37 0.06
C THR A 324 -9.45 -12.20 -0.56
N ILE A 325 -10.17 -11.14 -0.92
CA ILE A 325 -9.56 -9.93 -1.49
C ILE A 325 -9.64 -8.81 -0.47
N VAL A 326 -8.49 -8.29 -0.06
CA VAL A 326 -8.35 -7.16 0.87
C VAL A 326 -7.82 -5.95 0.11
N SER A 327 -8.53 -4.82 0.19
CA SER A 327 -8.21 -3.61 -0.57
C SER A 327 -8.14 -2.37 0.33
N SER A 328 -7.19 -1.48 0.06
CA SER A 328 -7.09 -0.18 0.74
C SER A 328 -8.28 0.73 0.40
N ALA A 329 -8.95 1.34 1.38
CA ALA A 329 -10.12 2.19 1.13
C ALA A 329 -9.80 3.45 0.29
N GLY A 330 -8.59 3.98 0.38
CA GLY A 330 -8.16 5.20 -0.29
C GLY A 330 -7.77 6.31 0.68
N ASN A 331 -7.12 7.34 0.15
CA ASN A 331 -6.55 8.44 0.93
C ASN A 331 -7.19 9.80 0.56
N SER A 332 -8.47 9.81 0.20
CA SER A 332 -9.19 10.98 -0.31
C SER A 332 -9.86 11.83 0.79
N GLY A 333 -9.66 11.47 2.06
CA GLY A 333 -10.02 12.29 3.20
C GLY A 333 -11.45 12.15 3.72
N HIS A 334 -11.77 13.02 4.67
CA HIS A 334 -12.88 12.90 5.61
C HIS A 334 -14.30 13.15 5.05
N GLY A 335 -14.46 13.54 3.80
CA GLY A 335 -15.78 13.62 3.17
C GLY A 335 -16.44 12.24 3.10
N TYR A 336 -17.76 12.14 3.27
CA TYR A 336 -18.47 10.90 2.99
C TYR A 336 -18.48 10.60 1.48
N GLY A 337 -18.41 9.32 1.11
CA GLY A 337 -18.38 8.85 -0.28
C GLY A 337 -17.03 9.07 -0.97
N THR A 338 -15.94 9.21 -0.22
CA THR A 338 -14.59 9.41 -0.75
C THR A 338 -13.83 8.11 -0.99
N ILE A 339 -14.43 6.96 -0.65
CA ILE A 339 -13.88 5.63 -0.97
C ILE A 339 -13.83 5.40 -2.48
N GLY A 340 -12.69 4.92 -2.97
CA GLY A 340 -12.42 4.72 -4.39
C GLY A 340 -12.74 3.32 -4.90
N LEU A 341 -12.78 3.18 -6.22
CA LEU A 341 -12.92 1.90 -6.91
C LEU A 341 -11.55 1.35 -7.36
N PRO A 342 -11.37 0.02 -7.47
CA PRO A 342 -12.35 -1.06 -7.22
C PRO A 342 -12.54 -1.42 -5.74
N ASN A 343 -11.91 -0.66 -4.85
CA ASN A 343 -11.76 -1.01 -3.44
C ASN A 343 -13.07 -0.94 -2.65
N ALA A 344 -14.06 -0.20 -3.14
CA ALA A 344 -15.42 -0.19 -2.60
C ALA A 344 -16.27 -1.41 -3.01
N SER A 345 -15.71 -2.42 -3.70
CA SER A 345 -16.47 -3.61 -4.09
C SER A 345 -17.09 -4.30 -2.85
N PRO A 346 -18.40 -4.63 -2.85
CA PRO A 346 -19.10 -5.03 -1.63
C PRO A 346 -18.62 -6.34 -0.99
N PHE A 347 -18.16 -7.30 -1.80
CA PHE A 347 -17.81 -8.65 -1.34
C PHE A 347 -16.34 -8.82 -0.95
N GLY A 348 -15.46 -7.89 -1.35
CA GLY A 348 -14.10 -7.79 -0.79
C GLY A 348 -14.08 -7.14 0.59
N ILE A 349 -12.90 -7.08 1.21
CA ILE A 349 -12.64 -6.39 2.48
C ILE A 349 -11.95 -5.04 2.18
N ALA A 350 -12.67 -3.94 2.37
CA ALA A 350 -12.14 -2.59 2.26
C ALA A 350 -11.59 -2.11 3.60
N VAL A 351 -10.37 -1.57 3.61
CA VAL A 351 -9.66 -1.24 4.85
C VAL A 351 -9.31 0.25 4.92
N GLY A 352 -9.87 0.95 5.91
CA GLY A 352 -9.50 2.32 6.25
C GLY A 352 -8.30 2.38 7.22
N ALA A 353 -7.81 3.59 7.47
CA ALA A 353 -6.56 3.81 8.20
C ALA A 353 -6.76 4.52 9.55
N THR A 354 -5.89 4.19 10.50
CA THR A 354 -5.75 4.81 11.82
C THR A 354 -4.32 5.27 12.09
N THR A 355 -4.14 6.06 13.15
CA THR A 355 -2.85 6.61 13.58
C THR A 355 -1.98 5.59 14.32
N ASN A 356 -0.66 5.77 14.23
CA ASN A 356 0.34 5.16 15.13
C ASN A 356 1.38 6.19 15.60
N ASN A 357 1.52 7.33 14.90
CA ASN A 357 2.34 8.49 15.28
C ASN A 357 3.85 8.25 15.55
N VAL A 358 4.37 7.02 15.39
CA VAL A 358 5.79 6.67 15.62
C VAL A 358 6.81 7.46 14.77
N PHE A 359 6.33 8.21 13.78
CA PHE A 359 7.14 9.12 12.97
C PHE A 359 7.58 10.38 13.72
N VAL A 360 6.92 10.75 14.81
CA VAL A 360 7.29 11.92 15.62
C VAL A 360 8.73 11.76 16.10
N GLY A 361 9.59 12.74 15.81
CA GLY A 361 11.02 12.70 16.16
C GLY A 361 11.91 11.93 15.17
N TYR A 362 11.36 11.41 14.06
CA TYR A 362 12.12 10.69 13.03
C TYR A 362 12.28 11.48 11.73
N GLY A 363 13.45 11.38 11.10
CA GLY A 363 13.73 11.90 9.76
C GLY A 363 13.27 13.37 9.56
N PRO A 364 12.48 13.69 8.53
CA PRO A 364 12.02 15.06 8.27
C PRO A 364 11.00 15.59 9.29
N PHE A 365 10.51 14.75 10.20
CA PHE A 365 9.60 15.12 11.29
C PHE A 365 10.34 15.45 12.59
N LYS A 366 11.65 15.19 12.65
CA LYS A 366 12.51 15.53 13.79
C LYS A 366 12.71 17.04 13.87
N ASP A 367 12.71 17.56 15.10
CA ASP A 367 12.92 18.99 15.39
C ASP A 367 11.94 19.91 14.64
N GLN A 368 10.73 19.42 14.40
CA GLN A 368 9.63 20.15 13.77
C GLN A 368 8.58 20.47 14.85
N PRO A 369 8.50 21.72 15.35
CA PRO A 369 7.65 22.07 16.49
C PRO A 369 6.17 21.68 16.33
N ARG A 370 5.66 21.69 15.11
CA ARG A 370 4.28 21.29 14.76
C ARG A 370 3.92 19.82 14.98
N PHE A 371 4.87 18.96 15.33
CA PHE A 371 4.58 17.56 15.70
C PHE A 371 4.76 17.32 17.20
N GLY A 372 5.11 18.36 17.96
CA GLY A 372 5.53 18.22 19.35
C GLY A 372 6.82 17.42 19.48
N ASN A 373 7.03 16.88 20.68
CA ASN A 373 8.25 16.17 21.04
C ASN A 373 8.02 14.67 21.24
N THR A 374 6.83 14.28 21.66
CA THR A 374 6.50 12.90 22.01
C THR A 374 5.12 12.51 21.49
N THR A 375 4.81 11.23 21.57
CA THR A 375 3.45 10.71 21.37
C THR A 375 3.32 9.38 22.10
N SER A 376 2.13 9.11 22.62
CA SER A 376 1.73 7.79 23.12
C SER A 376 0.36 7.36 22.59
N HIS A 377 -0.19 8.12 21.63
CA HIS A 377 -1.54 7.97 21.13
C HIS A 377 -1.53 7.36 19.74
N PHE A 378 -2.46 6.42 19.53
CA PHE A 378 -2.61 5.63 18.33
C PHE A 378 -4.06 5.14 18.22
N ASN A 379 -4.41 4.52 17.10
CA ASN A 379 -5.72 3.93 16.80
C ASN A 379 -6.88 4.93 16.66
N ASP A 380 -6.60 6.23 16.52
CA ASP A 380 -7.61 7.20 16.12
C ASP A 380 -7.70 7.26 14.58
N ILE A 381 -8.87 7.60 14.03
CA ILE A 381 -9.05 7.68 12.56
C ILE A 381 -8.12 8.76 12.01
N VAL A 382 -7.36 8.42 10.97
CA VAL A 382 -6.49 9.39 10.31
C VAL A 382 -7.25 10.20 9.27
N ASP A 383 -6.93 11.49 9.18
CA ASP A 383 -7.60 12.51 8.37
C ASP A 383 -7.72 12.18 6.88
N PHE A 384 -6.73 11.50 6.31
CA PHE A 384 -6.74 11.13 4.89
C PHE A 384 -7.58 9.89 4.60
N SER A 385 -7.94 9.07 5.59
CA SER A 385 -8.65 7.81 5.34
C SER A 385 -9.98 8.08 4.64
N SER A 386 -10.16 7.49 3.45
CA SER A 386 -11.42 7.57 2.74
C SER A 386 -12.57 6.96 3.55
N LYS A 387 -13.77 7.53 3.41
CA LYS A 387 -14.99 7.12 4.09
C LYS A 387 -16.04 6.66 3.11
N GLY A 388 -16.93 5.80 3.57
CA GLY A 388 -18.13 5.42 2.86
C GLY A 388 -19.21 6.52 2.87
N PRO A 389 -20.43 6.21 2.43
CA PRO A 389 -20.83 4.90 1.91
C PRO A 389 -20.08 4.55 0.61
N GLY A 390 -20.07 3.26 0.25
CA GLY A 390 -19.63 2.82 -1.06
C GLY A 390 -20.53 3.38 -2.17
N ILE A 391 -20.14 3.17 -3.43
CA ILE A 391 -20.85 3.77 -4.58
C ILE A 391 -22.32 3.30 -4.71
N ILE A 392 -22.64 2.12 -4.16
CA ILE A 392 -24.01 1.60 -4.10
C ILE A 392 -24.75 2.00 -2.81
N GLY A 393 -24.14 2.80 -1.94
CA GLY A 393 -24.74 3.22 -0.67
C GLY A 393 -24.49 2.25 0.49
N ASP A 394 -23.68 1.20 0.31
CA ASP A 394 -23.37 0.21 1.34
C ASP A 394 -22.36 0.75 2.38
N PRO A 395 -22.38 0.24 3.63
CA PRO A 395 -21.40 0.65 4.64
C PRO A 395 -19.98 0.23 4.25
N LYS A 396 -19.10 1.23 4.13
CA LYS A 396 -17.66 1.09 3.89
C LYS A 396 -16.89 2.14 4.70
N PRO A 397 -15.59 1.95 5.03
CA PRO A 397 -14.81 0.71 4.86
C PRO A 397 -15.42 -0.45 5.68
N ASP A 398 -14.93 -1.67 5.51
CA ASP A 398 -15.39 -2.81 6.33
C ASP A 398 -14.65 -2.86 7.68
N LEU A 399 -13.35 -2.53 7.67
CA LEU A 399 -12.45 -2.57 8.81
C LEU A 399 -11.48 -1.38 8.80
N MET A 400 -10.86 -1.13 9.95
CA MET A 400 -9.74 -0.21 10.11
C MET A 400 -8.46 -0.95 10.50
N SER A 401 -7.31 -0.41 10.11
CA SER A 401 -6.00 -0.83 10.62
C SER A 401 -5.02 0.34 10.64
N ILE A 402 -3.81 0.14 11.12
CA ILE A 402 -2.78 1.18 11.22
C ILE A 402 -2.36 1.62 9.82
N GLY A 403 -2.37 2.93 9.56
CA GLY A 403 -1.95 3.50 8.28
C GLY A 403 -1.14 4.79 8.35
N ALA A 404 -0.99 5.44 9.50
CA ALA A 404 -0.33 6.75 9.59
C ALA A 404 0.58 6.91 10.81
N HIS A 405 1.86 6.59 10.77
CA HIS A 405 2.62 5.80 9.80
C HIS A 405 3.34 4.71 10.61
N GLY A 406 3.99 3.72 9.97
CA GLY A 406 4.85 2.77 10.68
C GLY A 406 6.14 2.48 9.91
N PHE A 407 7.09 1.85 10.57
CA PHE A 407 8.34 1.43 9.94
C PHE A 407 8.16 0.07 9.29
N THR A 408 8.69 -0.09 8.09
CA THR A 408 8.70 -1.35 7.34
C THR A 408 10.07 -1.57 6.69
N PRO A 409 10.57 -2.81 6.59
CA PRO A 409 11.62 -3.12 5.63
C PRO A 409 11.20 -2.62 4.24
N SER A 410 12.16 -2.08 3.50
CA SER A 410 11.90 -1.46 2.20
C SER A 410 12.92 -1.91 1.16
N ASN A 411 12.96 -1.25 0.00
CA ASN A 411 13.90 -1.62 -1.04
C ASN A 411 15.36 -1.50 -0.53
N VAL A 412 16.22 -2.36 -1.09
CA VAL A 412 17.66 -2.38 -0.78
C VAL A 412 18.48 -1.59 -1.81
N LEU A 413 17.81 -0.82 -2.68
CA LEU A 413 18.43 -0.15 -3.83
C LEU A 413 19.00 1.21 -3.42
N LYS A 414 20.28 1.28 -3.08
CA LYS A 414 20.97 2.53 -2.74
C LYS A 414 21.32 3.31 -4.00
N THR A 415 21.19 4.64 -3.97
CA THR A 415 21.52 5.51 -5.10
C THR A 415 22.95 6.03 -5.10
N THR A 416 23.68 5.91 -4.00
CA THR A 416 25.07 6.38 -3.92
C THR A 416 25.99 5.38 -3.25
N LYS A 417 27.26 5.33 -3.68
CA LYS A 417 28.25 4.35 -3.22
C LYS A 417 28.49 4.37 -1.70
N ASN A 418 28.39 5.56 -1.10
CA ASN A 418 28.69 5.77 0.31
C ASN A 418 27.42 5.92 1.17
N SER A 419 26.25 5.54 0.66
CA SER A 419 25.01 5.66 1.42
C SER A 419 25.03 4.74 2.65
N LYS A 420 24.78 5.35 3.80
CA LYS A 420 24.61 4.67 5.10
C LYS A 420 23.15 4.45 5.45
N GLU A 421 22.23 4.74 4.53
CA GLU A 421 20.81 4.50 4.73
C GLU A 421 20.56 3.00 4.88
N GLU A 422 19.81 2.64 5.90
CA GLU A 422 19.38 1.27 6.10
C GLU A 422 18.13 0.98 5.26
N SER A 423 17.92 -0.29 4.88
CA SER A 423 16.83 -0.73 4.00
C SER A 423 15.49 -0.84 4.73
N PHE A 424 15.09 0.21 5.44
CA PHE A 424 13.76 0.39 6.00
C PHE A 424 13.22 1.78 5.64
N SER A 425 11.90 1.94 5.66
CA SER A 425 11.27 3.23 5.38
C SER A 425 10.09 3.47 6.31
N LEU A 426 9.66 4.74 6.37
CA LEU A 426 8.39 5.11 6.97
C LEU A 426 7.30 4.92 5.91
N PHE A 427 6.42 3.94 6.13
CA PHE A 427 5.33 3.58 5.22
C PHE A 427 3.97 3.98 5.80
N GLY A 428 3.00 4.27 4.94
CA GLY A 428 1.64 4.57 5.38
C GLY A 428 0.67 4.84 4.25
N GLY A 429 -0.47 5.43 4.60
CA GLY A 429 -1.69 5.38 3.80
C GLY A 429 -2.55 4.17 4.19
N THR A 430 -3.77 4.13 3.65
CA THR A 430 -4.57 2.90 3.65
C THR A 430 -3.85 1.74 2.95
N SER A 431 -2.84 2.04 2.12
CA SER A 431 -1.88 1.08 1.55
C SER A 431 -1.03 0.32 2.57
N MET A 432 -0.92 0.81 3.82
CA MET A 432 -0.33 0.06 4.94
C MET A 432 -1.40 -0.69 5.74
N ALA A 433 -2.60 -0.10 5.89
CA ALA A 433 -3.68 -0.72 6.64
C ALA A 433 -4.18 -2.02 5.98
N ALA A 434 -4.34 -2.04 4.65
CA ALA A 434 -4.77 -3.23 3.90
C ALA A 434 -3.84 -4.44 4.10
N PRO A 435 -2.52 -4.36 3.89
CA PRO A 435 -1.63 -5.51 4.11
C PRO A 435 -1.59 -5.97 5.57
N LEU A 436 -1.73 -5.07 6.56
CA LEU A 436 -1.86 -5.50 7.96
C LEU A 436 -3.12 -6.35 8.19
N VAL A 437 -4.24 -6.00 7.56
CA VAL A 437 -5.46 -6.83 7.57
C VAL A 437 -5.26 -8.12 6.78
N SER A 438 -4.55 -8.11 5.65
CA SER A 438 -4.20 -9.34 4.93
C SER A 438 -3.38 -10.30 5.78
N GLY A 439 -2.39 -9.80 6.53
CA GLY A 439 -1.67 -10.62 7.49
C GLY A 439 -2.56 -11.14 8.63
N SER A 440 -3.49 -10.32 9.11
CA SER A 440 -4.47 -10.74 10.12
C SER A 440 -5.40 -11.85 9.59
N ALA A 441 -5.83 -11.76 8.34
CA ALA A 441 -6.59 -12.80 7.66
C ALA A 441 -5.77 -14.09 7.50
N ALA A 442 -4.48 -14.00 7.18
CA ALA A 442 -3.60 -15.18 7.07
C ALA A 442 -3.46 -15.91 8.42
N VAL A 443 -3.28 -15.16 9.52
CA VAL A 443 -3.24 -15.72 10.88
C VAL A 443 -4.58 -16.37 11.25
N LEU A 444 -5.71 -15.73 10.92
CA LEU A 444 -7.04 -16.29 11.15
C LEU A 444 -7.25 -17.60 10.36
N MET A 445 -6.89 -17.63 9.07
CA MET A 445 -6.96 -18.82 8.23
C MET A 445 -6.10 -19.96 8.79
N GLU A 446 -4.89 -19.65 9.29
CA GLU A 446 -4.04 -20.63 9.97
C GLU A 446 -4.74 -21.21 11.22
N GLY A 447 -5.37 -20.36 12.04
CA GLY A 447 -6.13 -20.78 13.21
C GLY A 447 -7.31 -21.69 12.88
N LEU A 448 -8.08 -21.35 11.85
CA LEU A 448 -9.21 -22.17 11.36
C LEU A 448 -8.73 -23.53 10.83
N ASN A 449 -7.65 -23.53 10.04
CA ASN A 449 -7.03 -24.76 9.52
C ASN A 449 -6.55 -25.69 10.65
N LYS A 450 -5.89 -25.15 11.68
CA LYS A 450 -5.45 -25.93 12.86
C LYS A 450 -6.61 -26.61 13.59
N GLN A 451 -7.83 -26.08 13.47
CA GLN A 451 -9.04 -26.67 14.02
C GLN A 451 -9.86 -27.48 13.01
N SER A 452 -9.37 -27.66 11.78
CA SER A 452 -10.10 -28.32 10.69
C SER A 452 -11.49 -27.70 10.44
N LYS A 453 -11.59 -26.37 10.58
CA LYS A 453 -12.81 -25.61 10.26
C LYS A 453 -12.73 -25.14 8.82
N GLU A 454 -13.71 -25.52 8.02
CA GLU A 454 -13.87 -24.99 6.66
C GLU A 454 -14.22 -23.50 6.71
N TYR A 455 -13.71 -22.75 5.73
CA TYR A 455 -13.97 -21.33 5.58
C TYR A 455 -14.01 -20.93 4.11
N ASP A 456 -14.73 -19.85 3.86
CA ASP A 456 -14.76 -19.14 2.59
C ASP A 456 -14.44 -17.65 2.83
N PRO A 457 -14.29 -16.82 1.77
CA PRO A 457 -13.99 -15.39 1.95
C PRO A 457 -15.00 -14.64 2.83
N PHE A 458 -16.27 -15.02 2.82
CA PHE A 458 -17.30 -14.39 3.65
C PHE A 458 -17.14 -14.76 5.13
N THR A 459 -16.74 -16.00 5.42
CA THR A 459 -16.43 -16.47 6.78
C THR A 459 -15.27 -15.67 7.36
N ILE A 460 -14.17 -15.52 6.61
CA ILE A 460 -13.01 -14.73 7.03
C ILE A 460 -13.41 -13.27 7.28
N LYS A 461 -14.13 -12.65 6.33
CA LYS A 461 -14.63 -11.29 6.47
C LYS A 461 -15.52 -11.12 7.71
N ASN A 462 -16.46 -12.03 7.95
CA ASN A 462 -17.40 -11.94 9.05
C ASN A 462 -16.75 -12.10 10.42
N ILE A 463 -15.79 -13.02 10.56
CA ILE A 463 -15.05 -13.19 11.82
C ILE A 463 -14.27 -11.91 12.13
N LEU A 464 -13.49 -11.39 11.16
CA LEU A 464 -12.70 -10.17 11.38
C LEU A 464 -13.59 -8.97 11.71
N MET A 465 -14.73 -8.81 11.03
CA MET A 465 -15.68 -7.72 11.29
C MET A 465 -16.41 -7.87 12.63
N SER A 466 -16.86 -9.07 12.99
CA SER A 466 -17.59 -9.29 14.24
C SER A 466 -16.71 -9.19 15.50
N THR A 467 -15.40 -9.37 15.33
CA THR A 467 -14.43 -9.35 16.44
C THR A 467 -13.61 -8.05 16.50
N ALA A 468 -13.86 -7.11 15.59
CA ALA A 468 -13.20 -5.82 15.56
C ALA A 468 -13.52 -4.96 16.79
N LYS A 469 -12.56 -4.09 17.14
CA LYS A 469 -12.71 -3.12 18.22
C LYS A 469 -13.37 -1.85 17.71
N ASP A 470 -14.54 -1.52 18.25
CA ASP A 470 -15.26 -0.29 17.97
C ASP A 470 -14.46 0.96 18.39
N LEU A 471 -14.28 1.88 17.44
CA LEU A 471 -13.61 3.17 17.59
C LEU A 471 -14.62 4.32 17.81
N GLN A 472 -15.87 4.05 18.18
CA GLN A 472 -16.89 5.06 18.52
C GLN A 472 -17.27 6.03 17.38
N ASN A 473 -16.89 5.70 16.15
CA ASN A 473 -17.22 6.46 14.95
C ASN A 473 -18.48 5.88 14.27
N ASP A 474 -19.06 6.63 13.34
CA ASP A 474 -20.15 6.09 12.53
C ASP A 474 -19.65 4.97 11.58
N PRO A 475 -20.53 4.04 11.15
CA PRO A 475 -20.14 2.92 10.28
C PRO A 475 -19.57 3.33 8.91
N PHE A 476 -19.86 4.53 8.41
CA PHE A 476 -19.26 5.02 7.15
C PHE A 476 -17.84 5.55 7.34
N THR A 477 -17.43 5.83 8.57
CA THR A 477 -16.07 6.23 8.90
C THR A 477 -15.20 5.02 9.26
N GLN A 478 -15.69 4.09 10.08
CA GLN A 478 -14.85 3.00 10.64
C GLN A 478 -15.26 1.58 10.22
N GLY A 479 -16.38 1.40 9.52
CA GLY A 479 -16.93 0.06 9.31
C GLY A 479 -17.28 -0.61 10.64
N SER A 480 -16.77 -1.82 10.83
CA SER A 480 -16.88 -2.55 12.10
C SER A 480 -15.84 -2.16 13.16
N GLY A 481 -14.86 -1.33 12.81
CA GLY A 481 -13.81 -0.86 13.71
C GLY A 481 -12.43 -1.42 13.41
N LEU A 482 -11.52 -1.29 14.37
CA LEU A 482 -10.12 -1.72 14.25
C LEU A 482 -10.00 -3.24 14.27
N VAL A 483 -9.29 -3.82 13.31
CA VAL A 483 -9.02 -5.26 13.27
C VAL A 483 -8.35 -5.74 14.56
N ASP A 484 -8.85 -6.83 15.13
CA ASP A 484 -8.31 -7.49 16.32
C ASP A 484 -8.19 -8.99 16.07
N VAL A 485 -7.00 -9.41 15.61
CA VAL A 485 -6.73 -10.80 15.25
C VAL A 485 -6.73 -11.73 16.46
N ASP A 486 -6.38 -11.24 17.65
CA ASP A 486 -6.41 -12.03 18.87
C ASP A 486 -7.85 -12.37 19.26
N LYS A 487 -8.78 -11.40 19.13
CA LYS A 487 -10.22 -11.66 19.31
C LYS A 487 -10.79 -12.56 18.23
N ALA A 488 -10.35 -12.43 16.98
CA ALA A 488 -10.70 -13.36 15.91
C ALA A 488 -10.27 -14.80 16.25
N LEU A 489 -9.05 -15.00 16.74
CA LEU A 489 -8.57 -16.32 17.19
C LEU A 489 -9.30 -16.81 18.44
N SER A 490 -9.68 -15.93 19.36
CA SER A 490 -10.50 -16.26 20.52
C SER A 490 -11.86 -16.85 20.10
N PHE A 491 -12.50 -16.28 19.07
CA PHE A 491 -13.70 -16.86 18.46
C PHE A 491 -13.44 -18.26 17.90
N VAL A 492 -12.35 -18.41 17.14
CA VAL A 492 -11.96 -19.71 16.56
C VAL A 492 -11.72 -20.73 17.67
N ASN A 493 -11.01 -20.37 18.74
CA ASN A 493 -10.73 -21.22 19.92
C ASN A 493 -11.93 -21.45 20.85
N ALA A 494 -13.12 -20.94 20.51
CA ALA A 494 -14.32 -21.07 21.33
C ALA A 494 -14.10 -20.54 22.75
N GLU A 495 -13.41 -19.41 22.88
CA GLU A 495 -13.29 -18.68 24.15
C GLU A 495 -14.61 -18.01 24.52
N GLU A 496 -14.89 -17.94 25.82
CA GLU A 496 -16.16 -17.42 26.32
C GLU A 496 -16.35 -15.93 26.03
N GLY A 497 -17.59 -15.56 25.68
CA GLY A 497 -17.99 -14.17 25.50
C GLY A 497 -17.69 -13.56 24.13
N ILE A 498 -17.08 -14.32 23.21
CA ILE A 498 -16.90 -13.91 21.81
C ILE A 498 -18.00 -14.55 20.96
N PHE A 499 -18.58 -13.78 20.04
CA PHE A 499 -19.64 -14.26 19.15
C PHE A 499 -19.53 -13.59 17.79
N LEU A 500 -20.10 -14.24 16.77
CA LEU A 500 -20.21 -13.70 15.43
C LEU A 500 -21.64 -13.21 15.18
N VAL A 501 -21.78 -12.10 14.46
CA VAL A 501 -23.10 -11.54 14.11
C VAL A 501 -23.19 -11.40 12.60
N HIS A 502 -24.25 -11.93 11.99
CA HIS A 502 -24.44 -11.83 10.55
C HIS A 502 -25.91 -11.74 10.15
N ASN A 503 -26.14 -11.37 8.90
CA ASN A 503 -27.45 -11.36 8.28
C ASN A 503 -27.37 -11.82 6.81
N ASN A 504 -28.50 -12.34 6.33
CA ASN A 504 -28.62 -12.88 4.97
C ASN A 504 -29.22 -11.90 3.96
N ALA A 505 -29.88 -10.83 4.42
CA ALA A 505 -30.56 -9.89 3.53
C ALA A 505 -29.58 -9.04 2.71
N SER A 506 -28.44 -8.70 3.28
CA SER A 506 -27.47 -7.79 2.65
C SER A 506 -26.90 -8.36 1.36
N TYR A 507 -26.53 -9.64 1.34
CA TYR A 507 -26.05 -10.32 0.12
C TYR A 507 -27.10 -10.25 -1.00
N ASN A 508 -28.36 -10.54 -0.70
CA ASN A 508 -29.44 -10.48 -1.69
C ASN A 508 -29.70 -9.05 -2.19
N ASN A 509 -29.65 -8.07 -1.30
CA ASN A 509 -29.84 -6.65 -1.65
C ASN A 509 -28.71 -6.15 -2.55
N ILE A 510 -27.46 -6.47 -2.22
CA ILE A 510 -26.29 -6.14 -3.03
C ILE A 510 -26.39 -6.83 -4.39
N LYS A 511 -26.62 -8.16 -4.42
CA LYS A 511 -26.77 -8.92 -5.66
C LYS A 511 -27.82 -8.31 -6.59
N LYS A 512 -28.95 -7.88 -6.05
CA LYS A 512 -30.02 -7.21 -6.82
C LYS A 512 -29.54 -5.90 -7.46
N ILE A 513 -28.75 -5.10 -6.75
CA ILE A 513 -28.22 -3.82 -7.26
C ILE A 513 -27.11 -4.04 -8.29
N LEU A 514 -26.26 -5.05 -8.09
CA LEU A 514 -25.16 -5.33 -9.02
C LEU A 514 -25.60 -6.03 -10.30
N LYS A 515 -26.81 -6.60 -10.34
CA LYS A 515 -27.33 -7.35 -11.48
C LYS A 515 -27.23 -6.60 -12.82
N PRO A 516 -27.63 -5.31 -12.97
CA PRO A 516 -27.51 -4.61 -14.24
C PRO A 516 -26.07 -4.42 -14.70
N ALA A 517 -25.15 -4.14 -13.76
CA ALA A 517 -23.73 -4.01 -14.07
C ALA A 517 -23.13 -5.35 -14.53
N LEU A 518 -23.52 -6.45 -13.86
CA LEU A 518 -23.13 -7.81 -14.23
C LEU A 518 -23.64 -8.18 -15.63
N GLU A 519 -24.92 -7.95 -15.93
CA GLU A 519 -25.54 -8.23 -17.24
C GLU A 519 -24.98 -7.37 -18.37
N SER A 520 -24.36 -6.23 -18.06
CA SER A 520 -23.69 -5.38 -19.06
C SER A 520 -22.34 -5.93 -19.52
N ILE A 521 -21.76 -6.88 -18.78
CA ILE A 521 -20.47 -7.50 -19.12
C ILE A 521 -20.71 -8.65 -20.10
N ASN A 522 -20.08 -8.59 -21.27
CA ASN A 522 -20.08 -9.69 -22.22
C ASN A 522 -19.07 -10.77 -21.78
N SER A 523 -19.46 -11.61 -20.81
CA SER A 523 -18.58 -12.61 -20.18
C SER A 523 -17.95 -13.58 -21.17
N THR A 524 -18.69 -13.98 -22.21
CA THR A 524 -18.19 -14.92 -23.23
C THR A 524 -17.07 -14.31 -24.07
N SER A 525 -17.13 -13.00 -24.35
CA SER A 525 -16.05 -12.29 -25.06
C SER A 525 -14.75 -12.18 -24.25
N ILE A 526 -14.82 -12.38 -22.95
CA ILE A 526 -13.67 -12.31 -22.02
C ILE A 526 -13.33 -13.68 -21.44
N GLY A 527 -13.90 -14.76 -22.02
CA GLY A 527 -13.49 -16.14 -21.76
C GLY A 527 -14.25 -16.90 -20.68
N PHE A 528 -15.44 -16.42 -20.28
CA PHE A 528 -16.26 -17.07 -19.27
C PHE A 528 -17.64 -17.47 -19.80
N GLU A 529 -17.95 -18.77 -19.68
CA GLU A 529 -19.31 -19.28 -19.87
C GLU A 529 -20.20 -18.97 -18.67
N LYS A 530 -19.65 -19.08 -17.45
CA LYS A 530 -20.32 -18.76 -16.19
C LYS A 530 -19.70 -17.50 -15.58
N PHE A 531 -20.53 -16.49 -15.34
CA PHE A 531 -20.12 -15.22 -14.74
C PHE A 531 -21.30 -14.63 -13.96
N GLU A 532 -21.59 -15.21 -12.80
CA GLU A 532 -22.78 -14.84 -12.03
C GLU A 532 -22.59 -14.96 -10.52
N PHE A 533 -23.40 -14.23 -9.75
CA PHE A 533 -23.47 -14.46 -8.31
C PHE A 533 -24.37 -15.68 -8.03
N PRO A 534 -23.94 -16.65 -7.20
CA PRO A 534 -24.72 -17.85 -6.92
C PRO A 534 -26.04 -17.52 -6.21
N THR A 535 -27.01 -18.43 -6.30
CA THR A 535 -28.27 -18.36 -5.55
C THR A 535 -28.08 -18.70 -4.08
N LYS A 536 -27.03 -19.46 -3.74
CA LYS A 536 -26.61 -19.70 -2.35
C LYS A 536 -26.36 -18.35 -1.66
N ILE A 537 -26.97 -18.18 -0.50
CA ILE A 537 -26.83 -16.97 0.30
C ILE A 537 -25.51 -17.00 1.05
N MET A 538 -24.78 -15.90 0.99
CA MET A 538 -23.57 -15.69 1.77
C MET A 538 -23.87 -14.76 2.96
N PRO A 539 -23.67 -15.20 4.22
CA PRO A 539 -23.89 -14.36 5.39
C PRO A 539 -22.98 -13.12 5.40
N MET A 540 -23.48 -11.99 5.91
CA MET A 540 -22.72 -10.74 6.00
C MET A 540 -22.92 -10.05 7.36
N THR A 541 -21.83 -9.56 7.95
CA THR A 541 -21.86 -8.82 9.23
C THR A 541 -22.54 -7.46 9.07
N SER A 542 -22.18 -6.70 8.04
CA SER A 542 -22.80 -5.41 7.74
C SER A 542 -24.23 -5.59 7.23
N TRP A 543 -25.10 -4.63 7.57
CA TRP A 543 -26.46 -4.56 7.03
C TRP A 543 -26.58 -3.46 5.97
N PHE A 544 -26.97 -3.85 4.77
CA PHE A 544 -27.36 -2.93 3.71
C PHE A 544 -28.82 -3.19 3.30
N ALA A 545 -29.66 -2.18 3.51
CA ALA A 545 -31.10 -2.26 3.31
C ALA A 545 -31.55 -2.31 1.85
N GLY A 546 -30.65 -1.98 0.91
CA GLY A 546 -30.97 -1.71 -0.49
C GLY A 546 -31.28 -0.23 -0.74
N HIS A 547 -31.52 0.14 -2.00
CA HIS A 547 -32.06 1.46 -2.35
C HIS A 547 -33.56 1.48 -2.05
N LEU A 548 -33.96 2.36 -1.13
CA LEU A 548 -35.36 2.53 -0.71
C LEU A 548 -35.90 3.87 -1.19
N LEU A 549 -37.10 3.86 -1.74
CA LEU A 549 -37.87 5.08 -2.03
C LEU A 549 -38.55 5.60 -0.75
N PRO A 550 -38.94 6.90 -0.70
CA PRO A 550 -39.65 7.45 0.44
C PRO A 550 -40.91 6.64 0.80
N GLY A 551 -41.00 6.20 2.05
CA GLY A 551 -42.10 5.37 2.57
C GLY A 551 -41.88 3.85 2.46
N GLU A 552 -40.86 3.41 1.73
CA GLU A 552 -40.45 2.01 1.73
C GLU A 552 -39.69 1.65 3.02
N HIS A 553 -39.77 0.38 3.41
CA HIS A 553 -39.05 -0.16 4.56
C HIS A 553 -38.36 -1.47 4.16
N SER A 554 -37.20 -1.72 4.76
CA SER A 554 -36.46 -2.97 4.65
C SER A 554 -36.26 -3.54 6.03
N LYS A 555 -36.22 -4.87 6.14
CA LYS A 555 -35.99 -5.57 7.40
C LYS A 555 -35.02 -6.71 7.18
N THR A 556 -34.27 -7.04 8.22
CA THR A 556 -33.37 -8.19 8.24
C THR A 556 -33.45 -8.89 9.60
N THR A 557 -33.00 -10.14 9.65
CA THR A 557 -32.80 -10.89 10.88
C THR A 557 -31.32 -11.09 11.06
N PHE A 558 -30.79 -10.67 12.21
CA PHE A 558 -29.42 -10.98 12.61
C PHE A 558 -29.38 -12.33 13.32
N THR A 559 -28.41 -13.16 12.93
CA THR A 559 -28.05 -14.40 13.60
C THR A 559 -26.83 -14.12 14.47
N ILE A 560 -26.85 -14.64 15.70
CA ILE A 560 -25.71 -14.56 16.61
C ILE A 560 -25.19 -15.97 16.84
N GLU A 561 -23.94 -16.19 16.46
CA GLU A 561 -23.27 -17.47 16.57
C GLU A 561 -22.35 -17.46 17.78
N ASN A 562 -22.69 -18.28 18.77
CA ASN A 562 -21.85 -18.55 19.92
C ASN A 562 -20.96 -19.76 19.58
N PRO A 563 -19.62 -19.61 19.59
CA PRO A 563 -18.72 -20.72 19.28
C PRO A 563 -18.64 -21.75 20.43
N THR A 564 -19.33 -21.50 21.56
CA THR A 564 -19.31 -22.34 22.77
C THR A 564 -20.68 -22.93 23.08
N ASP A 565 -20.70 -24.03 23.84
CA ASP A 565 -21.93 -24.61 24.39
C ASP A 565 -22.46 -23.86 25.63
N LYS A 566 -21.69 -22.87 26.13
CA LYS A 566 -22.07 -22.10 27.33
C LYS A 566 -22.98 -20.94 26.93
N PRO A 567 -24.09 -20.69 27.64
CA PRO A 567 -24.99 -19.60 27.29
C PRO A 567 -24.28 -18.26 27.44
N ILE A 568 -24.45 -17.39 26.44
CA ILE A 568 -24.01 -16.00 26.49
C ILE A 568 -25.21 -15.08 26.67
N GLN A 569 -25.03 -14.02 27.46
CA GLN A 569 -26.04 -12.97 27.59
C GLN A 569 -25.77 -11.89 26.56
N ILE A 570 -26.74 -11.68 25.67
CA ILE A 570 -26.64 -10.69 24.60
C ILE A 570 -27.61 -9.55 24.90
N SER A 571 -27.13 -8.32 24.77
CA SER A 571 -27.95 -7.12 24.85
C SER A 571 -27.90 -6.38 23.52
N VAL A 572 -29.04 -6.30 22.84
CA VAL A 572 -29.19 -5.47 21.64
C VAL A 572 -29.73 -4.12 22.09
N LYS A 573 -28.93 -3.08 21.92
CA LYS A 573 -29.30 -1.71 22.29
C LYS A 573 -29.29 -0.84 21.04
N PRO A 574 -30.34 -0.05 20.78
CA PRO A 574 -30.25 0.98 19.76
C PRO A 574 -29.25 2.02 20.24
N THR A 575 -28.19 2.24 19.46
CA THR A 575 -27.22 3.30 19.70
C THR A 575 -27.50 4.42 18.70
N THR A 576 -27.58 5.66 19.19
CA THR A 576 -27.72 6.85 18.34
C THR A 576 -26.52 7.75 18.61
N ILE A 577 -25.75 8.04 17.56
CA ILE A 577 -24.74 9.10 17.63
C ILE A 577 -25.50 10.42 17.64
N SER A 578 -25.35 11.17 18.71
CA SER A 578 -26.01 12.47 18.88
C SER A 578 -24.98 13.52 19.27
N LEU A 579 -25.16 14.72 18.75
CA LEU A 579 -24.33 15.86 19.09
C LEU A 579 -24.62 16.28 20.54
N ILE A 580 -23.62 16.15 21.42
CA ILE A 580 -23.75 16.53 22.84
C ILE A 580 -23.52 18.03 23.02
N LYS A 581 -22.45 18.54 22.42
CA LYS A 581 -22.00 19.93 22.48
C LYS A 581 -21.37 20.27 21.14
N ASN A 582 -21.59 21.49 20.65
CA ASN A 582 -20.88 22.05 19.51
C ASN A 582 -20.41 23.43 19.91
N THR A 583 -19.11 23.66 19.76
CA THR A 583 -18.49 24.93 20.08
C THR A 583 -17.73 25.47 18.88
N GLN A 584 -17.60 26.79 18.80
CA GLN A 584 -16.93 27.46 17.68
C GLN A 584 -16.05 28.60 18.17
N PHE A 585 -14.98 28.83 17.43
CA PHE A 585 -14.04 29.92 17.62
C PHE A 585 -13.54 30.41 16.26
N ASP A 586 -13.68 31.71 16.03
CA ASP A 586 -13.13 32.37 14.84
C ASP A 586 -11.78 33.00 15.16
N GLY A 587 -10.84 32.82 14.23
CA GLY A 587 -9.49 33.31 14.40
C GLY A 587 -8.83 33.73 13.10
N THR A 588 -7.64 34.32 13.23
CA THR A 588 -6.77 34.64 12.11
C THR A 588 -5.39 34.06 12.38
N THR A 589 -4.85 33.32 11.42
CA THR A 589 -3.54 32.68 11.60
C THR A 589 -2.41 33.71 11.70
N LYS A 590 -1.47 33.44 12.60
CA LYS A 590 -0.20 34.17 12.70
C LYS A 590 0.89 33.30 12.07
N VAL A 591 1.32 33.66 10.87
CA VAL A 591 2.32 32.89 10.12
C VAL A 591 3.70 33.10 10.74
N ARG A 592 4.55 32.06 10.68
CA ARG A 592 5.97 32.12 11.05
C ARG A 592 6.27 32.45 12.51
N GLN A 593 5.39 32.06 13.43
CA GLN A 593 5.69 32.15 14.86
C GLN A 593 6.83 31.20 15.22
N GLN A 594 7.78 31.70 16.02
CA GLN A 594 8.91 30.94 16.51
C GLN A 594 8.56 30.22 17.81
N ASP A 595 9.17 29.05 18.01
CA ASP A 595 9.11 28.36 19.30
C ASP A 595 9.99 29.11 20.32
N SER A 596 9.53 29.18 21.57
CA SER A 596 10.27 29.83 22.66
C SER A 596 11.57 29.10 23.02
N MET A 597 11.63 27.78 22.79
CA MET A 597 12.75 26.90 23.12
C MET A 597 13.50 26.44 21.87
N LEU A 598 12.79 25.94 20.86
CA LEU A 598 13.33 25.48 19.58
C LEU A 598 13.40 26.64 18.57
N ASN A 599 14.25 27.62 18.86
CA ASN A 599 14.44 28.81 18.01
C ASN A 599 15.39 28.54 16.83
N LYS A 600 14.99 27.64 15.94
CA LYS A 600 15.74 27.29 14.72
C LYS A 600 15.17 28.06 13.52
N SER A 601 16.05 28.51 12.64
CA SER A 601 15.64 29.18 11.40
C SER A 601 14.75 28.27 10.54
N ASP A 602 13.70 28.83 9.96
CA ASP A 602 12.75 28.15 9.06
C ASP A 602 11.95 26.99 9.68
N THR A 603 11.90 26.90 11.01
CA THR A 603 10.94 26.07 11.75
C THR A 603 9.96 26.97 12.49
N PHE A 604 8.68 26.59 12.52
CA PHE A 604 7.63 27.43 13.09
C PHE A 604 6.64 26.60 13.92
N ILE A 605 6.04 27.24 14.92
CA ILE A 605 5.00 26.64 15.74
C ILE A 605 3.61 26.83 15.13
N PRO A 606 2.65 25.94 15.44
CA PRO A 606 1.24 26.23 15.30
C PRO A 606 0.80 27.42 16.15
N ASN A 607 -0.30 28.06 15.78
CA ASN A 607 -1.03 28.96 16.67
C ASN A 607 -1.76 28.09 17.69
N TYR A 608 -1.31 28.12 18.94
CA TYR A 608 -1.85 27.30 20.02
C TYR A 608 -3.11 27.93 20.63
N ILE A 609 -4.13 27.11 20.85
CA ILE A 609 -5.43 27.47 21.42
C ILE A 609 -5.80 26.38 22.42
N LYS A 610 -6.12 26.74 23.67
CA LYS A 610 -6.62 25.76 24.63
C LYS A 610 -8.00 25.30 24.18
N LEU A 611 -8.30 24.01 24.31
CA LEU A 611 -9.61 23.48 23.93
C LEU A 611 -10.76 24.16 24.71
N SER A 612 -10.49 24.59 25.95
CA SER A 612 -11.42 25.36 26.80
C SER A 612 -11.85 26.71 26.21
N ASP A 613 -11.01 27.27 25.34
CA ASP A 613 -11.18 28.59 24.75
C ASP A 613 -11.91 28.51 23.40
N ILE A 614 -12.14 27.30 22.87
CA ILE A 614 -12.95 27.08 21.67
C ILE A 614 -14.41 27.18 22.08
N LYS A 615 -14.90 28.40 22.28
CA LYS A 615 -16.31 28.74 22.48
C LYS A 615 -16.51 30.24 22.30
N GLU A 616 -17.71 30.63 21.88
CA GLU A 616 -18.13 32.02 22.01
C GLU A 616 -18.33 32.32 23.50
N HIS A 617 -17.37 33.00 24.13
CA HIS A 617 -17.53 33.47 25.50
C HIS A 617 -18.53 34.64 25.54
N LYS A 618 -19.78 34.37 25.91
CA LYS A 618 -20.84 35.38 26.02
C LYS A 618 -20.92 35.96 27.43
N GLU A 619 -20.52 35.19 28.43
CA GLU A 619 -20.54 35.59 29.84
C GLU A 619 -19.17 35.39 30.54
N LEU A 620 -18.86 36.25 31.51
CA LEU A 620 -17.57 36.22 32.23
C LEU A 620 -17.36 34.88 32.99
N GLY A 621 -18.44 34.24 33.44
CA GLY A 621 -18.40 32.95 34.14
C GLY A 621 -17.91 31.79 33.26
N GLU A 622 -18.12 31.87 31.94
CA GLU A 622 -17.76 30.81 30.99
C GLU A 622 -16.24 30.71 30.79
N PHE A 623 -15.47 31.75 31.14
CA PHE A 623 -14.00 31.69 31.14
C PHE A 623 -13.43 30.75 32.20
N PHE A 624 -14.22 30.39 33.23
CA PHE A 624 -13.81 29.53 34.34
C PHE A 624 -14.32 28.09 34.20
N ASP A 625 -15.02 27.75 33.11
CA ASP A 625 -15.37 26.37 32.80
C ASP A 625 -14.15 25.66 32.21
N GLU A 626 -13.44 24.95 33.09
CA GLU A 626 -12.18 24.26 32.81
C GLU A 626 -12.37 22.90 32.12
N ASN A 627 -13.60 22.36 32.02
CA ASN A 627 -13.82 21.08 31.34
C ASN A 627 -14.36 21.27 29.90
N PRO A 628 -13.47 21.32 28.88
CA PRO A 628 -13.91 21.48 27.51
C PRO A 628 -14.73 20.30 26.98
N ILE A 629 -14.52 19.10 27.52
CA ILE A 629 -15.03 17.84 26.96
C ILE A 629 -16.14 17.31 27.88
N PRO A 630 -17.39 17.18 27.39
CA PRO A 630 -18.45 16.60 28.20
C PRO A 630 -18.11 15.17 28.67
N ASP A 631 -18.42 14.84 29.94
CA ASP A 631 -18.09 13.53 30.54
C ASP A 631 -18.65 12.33 29.78
N LYS A 632 -19.76 12.51 29.06
CA LYS A 632 -20.44 11.46 28.29
C LYS A 632 -19.98 11.35 26.83
N SER A 633 -18.96 12.12 26.44
CA SER A 633 -18.45 12.11 25.06
C SER A 633 -17.65 10.85 24.78
N SER A 634 -18.13 10.02 23.85
CA SER A 634 -17.39 8.88 23.30
C SER A 634 -16.58 9.23 22.05
N LEU A 635 -16.85 10.40 21.46
CA LEU A 635 -16.18 10.90 20.26
C LEU A 635 -16.09 12.42 20.30
N MET A 636 -14.93 12.97 19.94
CA MET A 636 -14.73 14.39 19.65
C MET A 636 -14.27 14.57 18.20
N VAL A 637 -14.86 15.54 17.51
CA VAL A 637 -14.52 15.87 16.11
C VAL A 637 -14.11 17.33 16.05
N LEU A 638 -12.84 17.57 15.73
CA LEU A 638 -12.32 18.92 15.57
C LEU A 638 -12.24 19.27 14.08
N ASN A 639 -12.88 20.36 13.68
CA ASN A 639 -12.85 20.88 12.32
C ASN A 639 -12.22 22.26 12.25
N LEU A 640 -11.31 22.43 11.31
CA LEU A 640 -10.74 23.73 10.95
C LEU A 640 -11.19 24.09 9.54
N ASN A 641 -11.96 25.16 9.42
CA ASN A 641 -12.58 25.60 8.17
C ASN A 641 -11.98 26.92 7.69
N PHE A 642 -11.72 27.02 6.39
CA PHE A 642 -11.22 28.24 5.75
C PHE A 642 -12.20 28.75 4.70
N PRO A 643 -12.38 30.08 4.57
CA PRO A 643 -13.03 30.65 3.39
C PRO A 643 -12.27 30.24 2.12
N PHE A 644 -12.99 29.84 1.08
CA PHE A 644 -12.37 29.38 -0.16
C PHE A 644 -11.46 30.45 -0.79
N ASP A 645 -11.84 31.73 -0.71
CA ASP A 645 -11.03 32.87 -1.18
C ASP A 645 -9.72 33.06 -0.41
N ASN A 646 -9.65 32.58 0.84
CA ASN A 646 -8.41 32.57 1.62
C ASN A 646 -7.55 31.34 1.30
N PHE A 647 -8.15 30.23 0.89
CA PHE A 647 -7.45 28.99 0.56
C PHE A 647 -6.83 29.04 -0.85
N MET A 648 -7.57 29.47 -1.88
CA MET A 648 -7.13 29.41 -3.27
C MET A 648 -7.28 30.76 -3.97
N ASN A 649 -6.23 31.17 -4.70
CA ASN A 649 -6.26 32.35 -5.53
C ASN A 649 -7.13 32.14 -6.77
N LYS A 650 -8.37 32.65 -6.75
CA LYS A 650 -9.33 32.55 -7.87
C LYS A 650 -8.94 33.36 -9.12
N THR A 651 -7.97 34.26 -9.00
CA THR A 651 -7.52 35.11 -10.12
C THR A 651 -6.43 34.46 -10.96
N ASP A 652 -5.82 33.38 -10.47
CA ASP A 652 -4.87 32.59 -11.26
C ASP A 652 -5.60 31.88 -12.40
N ILE A 653 -5.00 31.89 -13.58
CA ILE A 653 -5.53 31.24 -14.79
C ILE A 653 -5.46 29.70 -14.68
N ILE A 654 -4.57 29.17 -13.83
CA ILE A 654 -4.42 27.73 -13.61
C ILE A 654 -5.07 27.37 -12.26
N TYR A 655 -6.12 26.54 -12.32
CA TYR A 655 -6.83 26.06 -11.13
C TYR A 655 -5.88 25.37 -10.14
N ALA A 656 -6.00 25.69 -8.84
CA ALA A 656 -5.17 25.14 -7.76
C ALA A 656 -3.65 25.38 -7.91
N ASN A 657 -3.23 26.36 -8.72
CA ASN A 657 -1.81 26.70 -8.87
C ASN A 657 -1.26 27.54 -7.71
N ASP A 658 -2.13 28.17 -6.94
CA ASP A 658 -1.74 29.07 -5.88
C ASP A 658 -2.68 28.94 -4.67
N MET A 659 -2.22 28.16 -3.69
CA MET A 659 -2.97 27.79 -2.49
C MET A 659 -2.23 28.18 -1.21
N LYS A 660 -2.99 28.63 -0.20
CA LYS A 660 -2.57 28.75 1.19
C LYS A 660 -3.25 27.65 1.99
N ILE A 661 -2.47 26.90 2.75
CA ILE A 661 -2.94 25.74 3.50
C ILE A 661 -2.61 25.94 4.98
N SER A 662 -3.49 25.45 5.85
CA SER A 662 -3.19 25.31 7.26
C SER A 662 -3.64 23.94 7.74
N SER A 663 -2.84 23.33 8.63
CA SER A 663 -3.07 22.01 9.19
C SER A 663 -3.55 22.12 10.64
N LEU A 664 -4.30 21.14 11.08
CA LEU A 664 -4.87 21.05 12.42
C LEU A 664 -4.14 19.97 13.22
N TYR A 665 -3.86 20.26 14.48
CA TYR A 665 -3.20 19.34 15.40
C TYR A 665 -3.89 19.38 16.76
N LEU A 666 -3.82 18.26 17.47
CA LEU A 666 -4.27 18.15 18.85
C LEU A 666 -3.15 17.55 19.70
N TYR A 667 -2.87 18.20 20.83
CA TYR A 667 -1.81 17.83 21.75
C TYR A 667 -2.34 17.67 23.17
N ASP A 668 -1.66 16.81 23.92
CA ASP A 668 -1.65 16.87 25.39
C ASP A 668 -0.46 17.75 25.81
N TRP A 669 -0.73 18.88 26.48
CA TRP A 669 0.30 19.80 26.95
C TRP A 669 0.46 19.70 28.47
N ILE A 670 1.69 19.42 28.90
CA ILE A 670 2.08 19.44 30.30
C ILE A 670 3.19 20.48 30.45
N ASP A 671 2.91 21.55 31.20
CA ASP A 671 3.91 22.55 31.56
C ASP A 671 4.96 21.93 32.51
N LYS A 672 6.10 21.52 31.97
CA LYS A 672 7.12 20.75 32.70
C LYS A 672 8.05 21.67 33.49
N ASN A 673 8.24 22.90 33.03
CA ASN A 673 9.13 23.88 33.64
C ASN A 673 8.38 24.92 34.50
N ASN A 674 7.04 24.87 34.52
CA ASN A 674 6.14 25.72 35.29
C ASN A 674 6.29 27.21 34.94
N ASP A 675 6.57 27.52 33.67
CA ASP A 675 6.73 28.88 33.15
C ASP A 675 5.49 29.39 32.41
N THR A 676 4.45 28.55 32.29
CA THR A 676 3.17 28.80 31.61
C THR A 676 3.26 29.05 30.11
N ASN A 677 4.45 28.98 29.51
CA ASN A 677 4.68 29.17 28.09
C ASN A 677 4.59 27.83 27.37
N ILE A 678 3.74 27.77 26.34
CA ILE A 678 3.62 26.57 25.53
C ILE A 678 4.88 26.42 24.66
N ALA A 679 5.66 25.38 24.92
CA ALA A 679 6.82 25.01 24.11
C ALA A 679 6.61 23.64 23.45
N SER A 680 7.05 23.47 22.20
CA SER A 680 6.89 22.18 21.50
C SER A 680 7.61 21.01 22.16
N SER A 681 8.66 21.25 22.95
CA SER A 681 9.34 20.25 23.78
C SER A 681 8.43 19.58 24.84
N GLU A 682 7.32 20.23 25.17
CA GLU A 682 6.35 19.82 26.19
C GLU A 682 5.10 19.15 25.61
N LEU A 683 4.97 19.13 24.29
CA LEU A 683 3.78 18.61 23.62
C LEU A 683 3.91 17.12 23.32
N SER A 684 2.85 16.38 23.65
CA SER A 684 2.58 15.03 23.16
C SER A 684 1.50 15.09 22.08
N MET A 685 1.80 14.69 20.86
CA MET A 685 0.83 14.71 19.77
C MET A 685 -0.18 13.57 19.93
N ILE A 686 -1.47 13.91 19.87
CA ILE A 686 -2.59 12.97 19.94
C ILE A 686 -3.02 12.58 18.53
N ASN A 687 -3.45 13.56 17.73
CA ASN A 687 -3.86 13.35 16.34
C ASN A 687 -3.60 14.62 15.51
N ARG A 688 -3.67 14.50 14.18
CA ARG A 688 -3.46 15.59 13.23
C ARG A 688 -4.37 15.48 12.03
N ALA A 689 -4.58 16.60 11.35
CA ALA A 689 -5.19 16.67 10.04
C ALA A 689 -4.50 17.70 9.14
N GLY A 690 -4.24 17.32 7.90
CA GLY A 690 -3.61 18.14 6.87
C GLY A 690 -3.95 17.64 5.48
N SER A 691 -4.96 18.26 4.88
CA SER A 691 -5.47 18.03 3.54
C SER A 691 -5.32 19.28 2.67
N TRP A 692 -5.31 19.09 1.35
CA TRP A 692 -5.30 20.18 0.38
C TRP A 692 -6.73 20.66 0.10
N GLY A 693 -7.38 21.18 1.12
CA GLY A 693 -8.77 21.62 1.05
C GLY A 693 -9.12 22.68 2.10
N THR A 694 -10.36 23.16 2.03
CA THR A 694 -10.88 24.19 2.94
C THR A 694 -11.29 23.67 4.30
N VAL A 695 -11.22 22.36 4.54
CA VAL A 695 -11.62 21.71 5.80
C VAL A 695 -10.52 20.75 6.24
N GLN A 696 -10.14 20.83 7.51
CA GLN A 696 -9.30 19.85 8.17
C GLN A 696 -10.10 19.22 9.30
N GLU A 697 -10.29 17.91 9.26
CA GLU A 697 -11.03 17.17 10.30
C GLU A 697 -10.08 16.18 10.98
N LEU A 698 -10.00 16.22 12.31
CA LEU A 698 -9.45 15.13 13.10
C LEU A 698 -10.49 14.61 14.09
N ARG A 699 -10.38 13.33 14.43
CA ARG A 699 -11.33 12.62 15.29
C ARG A 699 -10.60 11.92 16.42
N ILE A 700 -11.20 11.94 17.61
CA ILE A 700 -10.65 11.32 18.82
C ILE A 700 -11.72 10.48 19.47
N SER A 701 -11.47 9.18 19.55
CA SER A 701 -12.33 8.23 20.26
C SER A 701 -12.04 8.30 21.76
N GLU A 702 -13.09 8.24 22.58
CA GLU A 702 -12.99 8.35 24.05
C GLU A 702 -12.12 9.52 24.52
N PRO A 703 -12.45 10.76 24.12
CA PRO A 703 -11.59 11.93 24.31
C PRO A 703 -11.25 12.23 25.79
N ASN A 704 -12.12 11.85 26.74
CA ASN A 704 -11.86 12.01 28.17
C ASN A 704 -10.71 11.13 28.70
N GLU A 705 -10.31 10.09 27.96
CA GLU A 705 -9.22 9.18 28.34
C GLU A 705 -7.87 9.60 27.74
N LYS A 706 -7.84 10.64 26.89
CA LYS A 706 -6.67 10.95 26.05
C LYS A 706 -5.76 12.04 26.61
N PHE A 707 -6.14 12.70 27.69
CA PHE A 707 -5.40 13.85 28.22
C PHE A 707 -5.01 13.61 29.67
N THR A 708 -3.74 13.89 29.97
CA THR A 708 -3.22 13.95 31.34
C THR A 708 -2.88 15.38 31.75
N GLY A 709 -2.62 16.26 30.78
CA GLY A 709 -2.45 17.69 30.94
C GLY A 709 -3.58 18.48 30.30
N THR A 710 -3.23 19.65 29.75
CA THR A 710 -4.19 20.57 29.12
C THR A 710 -4.41 20.20 27.65
N PRO A 711 -5.65 19.94 27.21
CA PRO A 711 -5.96 19.75 25.80
C PRO A 711 -5.65 21.00 24.97
N LEU A 712 -4.78 20.88 23.98
CA LEU A 712 -4.29 22.00 23.19
C LEU A 712 -4.48 21.76 21.69
N VAL A 713 -5.14 22.69 21.01
CA VAL A 713 -5.30 22.69 19.56
C VAL A 713 -4.22 23.56 18.91
N GLY A 714 -3.59 23.04 17.87
CA GLY A 714 -2.63 23.77 17.05
C GLY A 714 -3.16 24.02 15.65
N VAL A 715 -3.34 25.29 15.29
CA VAL A 715 -3.62 25.72 13.91
C VAL A 715 -2.30 26.11 13.25
N TYR A 716 -1.75 25.26 12.39
CA TYR A 716 -0.45 25.47 11.77
C TYR A 716 -0.60 26.12 10.39
N PRO A 717 -0.35 27.43 10.22
CA PRO A 717 -0.30 28.04 8.91
C PRO A 717 0.98 27.60 8.19
N VAL A 718 0.84 26.92 7.06
CA VAL A 718 2.00 26.50 6.27
C VAL A 718 2.75 27.77 5.82
N PRO A 719 4.07 27.87 6.05
CA PRO A 719 4.82 29.12 5.90
C PRO A 719 5.02 29.55 4.43
N THR A 720 4.74 28.65 3.49
CA THR A 720 4.84 28.86 2.05
C THR A 720 3.53 28.52 1.33
N ARG A 721 3.40 28.99 0.09
CA ARG A 721 2.27 28.72 -0.79
C ARG A 721 2.53 27.45 -1.61
N TYR A 722 1.45 26.79 -2.02
CA TYR A 722 1.52 25.52 -2.75
C TYR A 722 0.78 25.60 -4.09
N SER A 723 1.33 24.94 -5.10
CA SER A 723 0.70 24.66 -6.37
C SER A 723 0.38 23.17 -6.43
N TYR A 724 -0.79 22.82 -6.95
CA TYR A 724 -1.14 21.43 -7.19
C TYR A 724 -0.16 20.73 -8.14
N TYR A 725 0.37 21.49 -9.12
CA TYR A 725 1.25 20.96 -10.16
C TYR A 725 2.73 21.02 -9.78
N LEU A 726 3.13 22.04 -9.02
CA LEU A 726 4.55 22.30 -8.71
C LEU A 726 4.94 21.94 -7.27
N GLY A 727 3.96 21.66 -6.39
CA GLY A 727 4.21 21.51 -4.96
C GLY A 727 4.51 22.85 -4.28
N ASP A 728 5.48 22.85 -3.36
CA ASP A 728 5.89 24.06 -2.62
C ASP A 728 6.49 25.12 -3.57
N THR A 729 5.83 26.26 -3.69
CA THR A 729 6.25 27.34 -4.60
C THR A 729 7.39 28.18 -4.04
N LYS A 730 7.81 27.94 -2.79
CA LYS A 730 8.79 28.72 -2.03
C LYS A 730 8.40 30.19 -1.80
N GLN A 731 7.19 30.59 -2.21
CA GLN A 731 6.66 31.92 -1.92
C GLN A 731 6.09 31.96 -0.50
N ASN A 732 6.29 33.07 0.20
CA ASN A 732 5.78 33.22 1.56
C ASN A 732 4.24 33.18 1.58
N SER A 733 3.69 32.43 2.54
CA SER A 733 2.25 32.45 2.82
C SER A 733 1.87 33.69 3.64
N THR A 734 0.58 34.01 3.65
CA THR A 734 -0.01 35.10 4.44
C THR A 734 -1.06 34.56 5.40
N SER A 735 -1.50 35.40 6.34
CA SER A 735 -2.56 35.04 7.28
C SER A 735 -3.84 34.57 6.57
N MET A 736 -4.58 33.73 7.25
CA MET A 736 -5.87 33.18 6.83
C MET A 736 -6.86 33.32 7.98
N GLU A 737 -8.07 33.76 7.68
CA GLU A 737 -9.19 33.61 8.61
C GLU A 737 -9.63 32.14 8.64
N TYR A 738 -10.04 31.68 9.80
CA TYR A 738 -10.54 30.33 9.99
C TYR A 738 -11.63 30.28 11.07
N THR A 739 -12.47 29.25 10.97
CA THR A 739 -13.41 28.85 12.01
C THR A 739 -13.02 27.47 12.51
N LEU A 740 -12.76 27.37 13.80
CA LEU A 740 -12.49 26.12 14.51
C LEU A 740 -13.76 25.67 15.22
N SER A 741 -14.13 24.39 15.10
CA SER A 741 -15.24 23.82 15.85
C SER A 741 -14.87 22.51 16.53
N ALA A 742 -15.46 22.27 17.71
CA ALA A 742 -15.26 21.07 18.53
C ALA A 742 -16.58 20.48 19.01
#